data_AF-A0AAN8FCH7-F1
#
_entry.id   AF-A0AAN8FCH7-F1
#
_cell.length_a   1.000
_cell.length_b   1.000
_cell.length_c   1.000
_cell.angle_alpha   90.00
_cell.angle_beta   90.00
_cell.angle_gamma   90.00
#
_symmetry.space_group_name_H-M   'P 1'
#
loop_
_entity.id
_entity.type
_entity.pdbx_description
1 polymer ?
#
loop_
_entity_poly.entity_id
_entity_poly.type
_entity_poly.pdbx_seq_one_letter_code
_entity_poly.pdbx_strand_id
1 'polypeptide(L)'
;MSRVFGANDSRTQEVDEADEIARMNLVPFGPENGDLKVNPGMLTAGQTIDLHLSFPFYGGLYNYTTISVNGYLAFATVLDQGPTINVGPESTDWPRQQDPAMIAPYLCKQQIPQSGNPAMRAGIYYRLILRQSLFGRDSNSNLNLGGTMQQSSFFGQRPELACPGTAESYARCDAQSDYFLDEMMRWLQEGVAGASMFRADAALVVTWHNTASAIAGRSDIDAGQSATYQAIWLTDQPGRLSYVILNYDRLGFDAQDFRANSRSGRCRALFNGGNHTGVVEVDPTQAYKTTPKVLAQRSGVPHVVRGRYMFRVDDVVRPAGCSNKTGGTYPMMIYPNIVNMLGEMTVDVNALCLDRSQTYILMIEEREVASCYVLNAAIARCNLPKIYDWGTKTVYFQPQSKGANDEKAFVGYIYFVPPTLDPQRLDIGSIYEWYKNPMPNYLMPITWYPRNFTNPELFNNLNQVGTRISDDALYGVQLGLYVIGYREYKDDEIKKFRPEHRTLARLATYTNRNSYEYRWKPQEEVINLNQVQQWYLTDWERWNTLYTYRVGYLKLAPIRPNDLNGTELLSGLVTAPISLHWLWSPEDDRFGQTTFSQQERDQRTEFVSRKAKEMCHDWYDEDGALFNFIRDTETNSSCPCVETQARLDLGRFMPHPRCSQTFRDITCTTVIGSKNCYMSAQNIYGSYAGKGNTFDNMDTSRFMTHYGQVCCYDEAGYLMQTPYQPVIKTQKEYFYNPGYPLRAYEFGTPPYMGQFEVPGLSVFHNDYMPYFLCCKFADFRCQMFYWRRPSSACQEYQPPATGQVSGAGVFNTIDNDKFIFNEPGVYNFLYIPKTVRTPEVRVQVRMERYPNRKVDFGLLGRYISQAELVQPTNATVIT
;
A
#
# COMPACT_ATOMS: atom_id res chain seq x y z
N MET A 1 -78.89 0.92 24.09
CA MET A 1 -77.93 0.22 24.96
C MET A 1 -76.57 0.29 24.30
N SER A 2 -75.74 1.21 24.78
CA SER A 2 -74.38 1.45 24.30
C SER A 2 -73.43 0.38 24.83
N ARG A 3 -72.54 -0.16 24.00
CA ARG A 3 -71.24 -0.67 24.47
C ARG A 3 -70.13 -0.25 23.51
N VAL A 4 -69.17 0.41 24.13
CA VAL A 4 -67.94 1.00 23.63
C VAL A 4 -66.92 -0.11 23.37
N PHE A 5 -66.25 -0.10 22.23
CA PHE A 5 -64.96 -0.77 22.04
C PHE A 5 -63.90 0.31 21.83
N GLY A 6 -62.93 0.36 22.75
CA GLY A 6 -61.78 1.24 22.70
C GLY A 6 -60.55 0.52 23.23
N ALA A 7 -59.44 0.75 22.52
CA ALA A 7 -58.04 0.68 22.93
C ALA A 7 -57.48 -0.66 23.45
N ASN A 8 -56.82 -1.41 22.56
CA ASN A 8 -55.59 -2.19 22.84
C ASN A 8 -55.04 -2.75 21.52
N ASP A 9 -54.17 -2.04 20.82
CA ASP A 9 -53.44 -2.62 19.67
C ASP A 9 -52.08 -1.93 19.33
N SER A 10 -51.46 -1.22 20.28
CA SER A 10 -50.15 -0.60 20.04
C SER A 10 -48.97 -1.48 20.47
N ARG A 11 -49.16 -2.40 21.41
CA ARG A 11 -48.08 -3.20 22.02
C ARG A 11 -47.76 -4.49 21.25
N THR A 12 -48.71 -4.96 20.44
CA THR A 12 -48.57 -6.10 19.52
C THR A 12 -47.86 -5.70 18.23
N GLN A 13 -48.11 -4.48 17.73
CA GLN A 13 -47.48 -3.95 16.50
C GLN A 13 -45.97 -3.62 16.66
N GLU A 14 -45.54 -3.08 17.81
CA GLU A 14 -44.10 -2.82 18.05
C GLU A 14 -43.26 -4.10 18.10
N VAL A 15 -43.84 -5.23 18.52
CA VAL A 15 -43.14 -6.52 18.62
C VAL A 15 -42.98 -7.17 17.25
N ASP A 16 -43.99 -7.09 16.36
CA ASP A 16 -43.89 -7.60 14.99
C ASP A 16 -42.95 -6.75 14.09
N GLU A 17 -42.85 -5.45 14.33
CA GLU A 17 -42.00 -4.52 13.57
C GLU A 17 -40.50 -4.65 13.91
N ALA A 18 -40.17 -4.84 15.19
CA ALA A 18 -38.80 -5.17 15.61
C ALA A 18 -38.34 -6.53 15.05
N ASP A 19 -39.26 -7.50 14.94
CA ASP A 19 -39.03 -8.81 14.35
C ASP A 19 -38.85 -8.74 12.81
N GLU A 20 -39.54 -7.81 12.13
CA GLU A 20 -39.36 -7.56 10.69
C GLU A 20 -38.00 -6.89 10.40
N ILE A 21 -37.61 -5.87 11.16
CA ILE A 21 -36.29 -5.20 11.06
C ILE A 21 -35.17 -6.17 11.42
N ALA A 22 -35.36 -7.05 12.41
CA ALA A 22 -34.39 -8.08 12.77
C ALA A 22 -34.20 -9.17 11.70
N ARG A 23 -35.15 -9.34 10.77
CA ARG A 23 -35.07 -10.27 9.63
C ARG A 23 -34.46 -9.66 8.36
N MET A 24 -34.24 -8.35 8.33
CA MET A 24 -33.63 -7.65 7.18
C MET A 24 -32.11 -7.81 7.15
N ASN A 25 -31.51 -7.83 5.96
CA ASN A 25 -30.04 -7.95 5.80
C ASN A 25 -29.28 -6.63 6.05
N LEU A 26 -29.72 -5.83 7.02
CA LEU A 26 -29.24 -4.47 7.33
C LEU A 26 -28.64 -4.42 8.75
N VAL A 27 -27.83 -3.42 9.06
CA VAL A 27 -27.54 -3.14 10.47
C VAL A 27 -28.77 -2.51 11.14
N PRO A 28 -28.99 -2.76 12.45
CA PRO A 28 -30.08 -2.12 13.19
C PRO A 28 -30.07 -0.60 13.03
N PHE A 29 -31.20 -0.05 12.62
CA PHE A 29 -31.41 1.37 12.30
C PHE A 29 -32.74 1.85 12.91
N GLY A 30 -33.00 3.15 12.87
CA GLY A 30 -34.23 3.77 13.41
C GLY A 30 -34.03 4.52 14.74
N PRO A 31 -35.05 5.27 15.21
CA PRO A 31 -34.95 6.09 16.41
C PRO A 31 -34.56 5.31 17.68
N GLU A 32 -35.02 4.06 17.79
CA GLU A 32 -34.69 3.12 18.86
C GLU A 32 -33.19 2.77 18.90
N ASN A 33 -32.52 2.84 17.75
CA ASN A 33 -31.09 2.63 17.61
C ASN A 33 -30.29 3.95 17.58
N GLY A 34 -30.94 5.07 17.93
CA GLY A 34 -30.31 6.39 18.01
C GLY A 34 -30.20 7.16 16.71
N ASP A 35 -30.85 6.70 15.64
CA ASP A 35 -30.80 7.37 14.34
C ASP A 35 -31.73 8.59 14.31
N LEU A 36 -31.30 9.65 13.63
CA LEU A 36 -32.16 10.77 13.29
C LEU A 36 -32.83 10.53 11.94
N LYS A 37 -34.09 10.96 11.82
CA LYS A 37 -34.82 10.95 10.56
C LYS A 37 -34.55 12.26 9.81
N VAL A 38 -34.25 12.16 8.51
CA VAL A 38 -34.08 13.33 7.66
C VAL A 38 -35.33 14.20 7.68
N ASN A 39 -35.15 15.52 7.85
CA ASN A 39 -36.27 16.46 7.95
C ASN A 39 -37.10 16.44 6.66
N PRO A 40 -38.44 16.29 6.71
CA PRO A 40 -39.31 16.35 5.54
C PRO A 40 -39.09 17.58 4.65
N GLY A 41 -38.78 18.75 5.25
CA GLY A 41 -38.49 19.98 4.50
C GLY A 41 -37.17 19.97 3.74
N MET A 42 -36.25 19.07 4.09
CA MET A 42 -34.92 18.92 3.47
C MET A 42 -34.84 17.73 2.52
N LEU A 43 -35.95 17.01 2.27
CA LEU A 43 -35.95 15.85 1.37
C LEU A 43 -35.52 16.20 -0.06
N THR A 44 -35.94 17.38 -0.55
CA THR A 44 -35.61 17.85 -1.90
C THR A 44 -34.22 18.47 -1.99
N ALA A 45 -33.85 19.31 -1.02
CA ALA A 45 -32.57 20.02 -1.01
C ALA A 45 -31.39 19.14 -0.53
N GLY A 46 -31.69 18.04 0.16
CA GLY A 46 -30.72 17.23 0.89
C GLY A 46 -30.43 17.78 2.29
N GLN A 47 -30.15 16.91 3.24
CA GLN A 47 -29.73 17.29 4.59
C GLN A 47 -28.21 17.15 4.72
N THR A 48 -27.54 18.28 4.94
CA THR A 48 -26.09 18.31 5.20
C THR A 48 -25.80 18.08 6.67
N ILE A 49 -24.81 17.23 6.94
CA ILE A 49 -24.34 16.90 8.29
C ILE A 49 -22.82 16.99 8.36
N ASP A 50 -22.31 17.34 9.55
CA ASP A 50 -20.89 17.32 9.87
C ASP A 50 -20.45 15.91 10.33
N LEU A 51 -19.29 15.46 9.85
CA LEU A 51 -18.76 14.12 10.12
C LEU A 51 -17.80 14.08 11.32
N HIS A 52 -17.34 15.23 11.80
CA HIS A 52 -16.39 15.42 12.93
C HIS A 52 -15.04 14.66 12.82
N LEU A 53 -14.82 13.93 11.74
CA LEU A 53 -13.58 13.30 11.31
C LEU A 53 -13.48 13.39 9.80
N SER A 54 -12.27 13.30 9.26
CA SER A 54 -12.05 13.24 7.81
C SER A 54 -12.33 11.82 7.31
N PHE A 55 -13.24 11.70 6.35
CA PHE A 55 -13.51 10.47 5.62
C PHE A 55 -12.88 10.57 4.22
N PRO A 56 -11.86 9.75 3.92
CA PRO A 56 -11.25 9.70 2.60
C PRO A 56 -12.20 9.18 1.53
N PHE A 57 -12.24 9.81 0.37
CA PHE A 57 -12.95 9.35 -0.82
C PHE A 57 -12.32 9.90 -2.10
N TYR A 58 -11.91 9.04 -3.04
CA TYR A 58 -11.23 9.48 -4.29
C TYR A 58 -10.01 10.39 -4.07
N GLY A 59 -9.23 10.13 -3.01
CA GLY A 59 -8.08 10.95 -2.61
C GLY A 59 -8.43 12.29 -1.94
N GLY A 60 -9.72 12.66 -1.91
CA GLY A 60 -10.22 13.80 -1.13
C GLY A 60 -10.47 13.42 0.33
N LEU A 61 -10.39 14.40 1.23
CA LEU A 61 -10.73 14.26 2.65
C LEU A 61 -11.98 15.07 2.95
N TYR A 62 -13.09 14.40 3.27
CA TYR A 62 -14.37 15.05 3.52
C TYR A 62 -14.73 15.04 4.99
N ASN A 63 -15.14 16.18 5.51
CA ASN A 63 -15.60 16.36 6.90
C ASN A 63 -17.10 16.65 7.00
N TYR A 64 -17.82 16.61 5.88
CA TYR A 64 -19.28 16.79 5.80
C TYR A 64 -19.86 15.88 4.70
N THR A 65 -21.17 15.66 4.73
CA THR A 65 -21.89 15.05 3.60
C THR A 65 -23.33 15.53 3.53
N THR A 66 -23.90 15.55 2.33
CA THR A 66 -25.32 15.83 2.08
C THR A 66 -26.06 14.54 1.75
N ILE A 67 -27.03 14.18 2.60
CA ILE A 67 -27.90 13.01 2.44
C ILE A 67 -29.12 13.39 1.62
N SER A 68 -29.37 12.69 0.52
CA SER A 68 -30.47 12.97 -0.41
C SER A 68 -31.53 11.87 -0.43
N VAL A 69 -32.80 12.25 -0.66
CA VAL A 69 -33.89 11.30 -0.95
C VAL A 69 -33.63 10.48 -2.21
N ASN A 70 -32.86 11.02 -3.15
CA ASN A 70 -32.55 10.38 -4.41
C ASN A 70 -31.47 9.28 -4.30
N GLY A 71 -31.15 8.83 -3.09
CA GLY A 71 -30.31 7.65 -2.84
C GLY A 71 -28.81 7.88 -3.02
N TYR A 72 -28.32 9.05 -2.60
CA TYR A 72 -26.89 9.38 -2.58
C TYR A 72 -26.47 10.18 -1.36
N LEU A 73 -25.17 10.10 -1.06
CA LEU A 73 -24.39 10.94 -0.17
C LEU A 73 -23.45 11.78 -1.04
N ALA A 74 -23.61 13.10 -1.03
CA ALA A 74 -22.82 14.00 -1.87
C ALA A 74 -21.86 14.85 -1.03
N PHE A 75 -20.76 15.26 -1.65
CA PHE A 75 -19.75 16.15 -1.07
C PHE A 75 -19.60 17.46 -1.83
N ALA A 76 -20.58 17.74 -2.68
CA ALA A 76 -20.72 18.92 -3.50
C ALA A 76 -22.20 19.09 -3.87
N THR A 77 -22.55 20.27 -4.37
CA THR A 77 -23.90 20.53 -4.87
C THR A 77 -24.22 19.61 -6.05
N VAL A 78 -25.35 18.92 -5.99
CA VAL A 78 -25.84 18.05 -7.06
C VAL A 78 -26.91 18.76 -7.86
N LEU A 79 -26.69 18.91 -9.18
CA LEU A 79 -27.72 19.40 -10.09
C LEU A 79 -28.69 18.26 -10.40
N ASP A 80 -29.88 18.34 -9.83
CA ASP A 80 -30.92 17.33 -10.01
C ASP A 80 -32.06 17.81 -10.93
N GLN A 81 -31.85 18.90 -11.67
CA GLN A 81 -32.80 19.47 -12.62
C GLN A 81 -32.86 18.62 -13.89
N GLY A 82 -33.81 17.69 -13.95
CA GLY A 82 -34.03 16.85 -15.12
C GLY A 82 -34.67 15.50 -14.81
N PRO A 83 -34.98 14.71 -15.85
CA PRO A 83 -35.56 13.38 -15.70
C PRO A 83 -34.57 12.35 -15.13
N THR A 84 -33.26 12.60 -15.25
CA THR A 84 -32.17 11.76 -14.73
C THR A 84 -31.13 12.62 -14.01
N ILE A 85 -30.48 12.05 -13.00
CA ILE A 85 -29.34 12.69 -12.34
C ILE A 85 -28.08 12.23 -13.09
N ASN A 86 -27.43 13.15 -13.79
CA ASN A 86 -26.25 12.86 -14.61
C ASN A 86 -24.97 13.08 -13.79
N VAL A 87 -24.05 12.12 -13.86
CA VAL A 87 -22.80 12.09 -13.09
C VAL A 87 -21.68 11.43 -13.91
N GLY A 88 -20.48 11.96 -13.78
CA GLY A 88 -19.28 11.43 -14.40
C GLY A 88 -19.05 11.82 -15.86
N PRO A 89 -17.85 11.50 -16.39
CA PRO A 89 -17.28 12.12 -17.58
C PRO A 89 -18.04 11.83 -18.89
N GLU A 90 -18.86 10.78 -18.93
CA GLU A 90 -19.66 10.44 -20.11
C GLU A 90 -20.99 11.21 -20.17
N SER A 91 -21.47 11.75 -19.05
CA SER A 91 -22.81 12.34 -18.94
C SER A 91 -22.83 13.80 -18.47
N THR A 92 -21.67 14.35 -18.10
CA THR A 92 -21.48 15.76 -17.75
C THR A 92 -20.40 16.40 -18.64
N ASP A 93 -20.49 17.72 -18.84
CA ASP A 93 -19.47 18.52 -19.57
C ASP A 93 -18.68 19.38 -18.58
N TRP A 94 -17.80 18.79 -17.75
CA TRP A 94 -16.97 19.55 -16.81
C TRP A 94 -15.90 20.38 -17.55
N PRO A 95 -15.70 21.66 -17.19
CA PRO A 95 -16.25 22.38 -16.04
C PRO A 95 -17.53 23.18 -16.30
N ARG A 96 -18.16 23.09 -17.49
CA ARG A 96 -19.40 23.82 -17.82
C ARG A 96 -20.61 23.32 -17.05
N GLN A 97 -20.69 22.00 -16.85
CA GLN A 97 -21.64 21.33 -15.98
C GLN A 97 -20.90 20.75 -14.78
N GLN A 98 -21.46 20.95 -13.59
CA GLN A 98 -20.89 20.40 -12.35
C GLN A 98 -20.94 18.87 -12.38
N ASP A 99 -19.84 18.25 -11.97
CA ASP A 99 -19.73 16.80 -11.77
C ASP A 99 -19.42 16.54 -10.28
N PRO A 100 -20.44 16.29 -9.45
CA PRO A 100 -20.28 16.23 -7.99
C PRO A 100 -19.72 14.88 -7.51
N ALA A 101 -18.77 14.93 -6.58
CA ALA A 101 -18.30 13.75 -5.88
C ALA A 101 -19.41 13.17 -4.98
N MET A 102 -19.69 11.88 -5.11
CA MET A 102 -20.75 11.23 -4.34
C MET A 102 -20.59 9.71 -4.20
N ILE A 103 -21.16 9.18 -3.12
CA ILE A 103 -21.45 7.76 -2.91
C ILE A 103 -22.94 7.58 -3.18
N ALA A 104 -23.32 6.82 -4.19
CA ALA A 104 -24.71 6.62 -4.56
C ALA A 104 -25.10 5.14 -4.48
N PRO A 105 -25.57 4.66 -3.31
CA PRO A 105 -26.04 3.28 -3.17
C PRO A 105 -27.18 2.95 -4.14
N TYR A 106 -28.05 3.91 -4.43
CA TYR A 106 -29.12 3.74 -5.41
C TYR A 106 -29.57 5.10 -5.96
N LEU A 107 -28.79 5.67 -6.87
CA LEU A 107 -29.05 6.95 -7.53
C LEU A 107 -30.32 6.86 -8.38
N CYS A 108 -31.43 7.39 -7.89
CA CYS A 108 -32.68 7.44 -8.63
C CYS A 108 -33.57 8.59 -8.16
N LYS A 109 -34.49 9.07 -9.01
CA LYS A 109 -35.51 10.02 -8.55
C LYS A 109 -36.52 9.28 -7.68
N GLN A 110 -36.49 9.57 -6.39
CA GLN A 110 -37.25 8.84 -5.37
C GLN A 110 -38.10 9.80 -4.53
N GLN A 111 -39.11 9.23 -3.88
CA GLN A 111 -39.96 9.92 -2.91
C GLN A 111 -40.14 9.05 -1.66
N ILE A 112 -40.43 9.72 -0.54
CA ILE A 112 -40.86 9.05 0.69
C ILE A 112 -42.39 9.06 0.68
N PRO A 113 -43.06 7.89 0.63
CA PRO A 113 -44.52 7.81 0.69
C PRO A 113 -45.07 8.54 1.92
N GLN A 114 -45.82 9.61 1.71
CA GLN A 114 -46.50 10.37 2.78
C GLN A 114 -47.94 9.89 3.01
N SER A 115 -48.51 9.15 2.05
CA SER A 115 -49.88 8.64 2.10
C SER A 115 -49.90 7.17 1.68
N GLY A 116 -50.14 6.29 2.66
CA GLY A 116 -50.10 4.84 2.55
C GLY A 116 -50.65 4.20 3.82
N ASN A 117 -50.59 2.87 3.95
CA ASN A 117 -50.99 2.19 5.19
C ASN A 117 -50.17 2.75 6.38
N PRO A 118 -50.78 3.33 7.43
CA PRO A 118 -50.06 3.90 8.58
C PRO A 118 -49.17 2.88 9.33
N ALA A 119 -49.31 1.59 9.03
CA ALA A 119 -48.45 0.51 9.51
C ALA A 119 -47.05 0.47 8.85
N MET A 120 -46.79 1.15 7.71
CA MET A 120 -45.47 1.13 7.07
C MET A 120 -44.69 2.42 7.37
N ARG A 121 -43.69 2.34 8.25
CA ARG A 121 -42.73 3.44 8.43
C ARG A 121 -41.94 3.66 7.13
N ALA A 122 -41.83 4.90 6.68
CA ALA A 122 -40.97 5.28 5.56
C ALA A 122 -40.12 6.49 5.96
N GLY A 123 -38.85 6.48 5.56
CA GLY A 123 -37.89 7.47 6.05
C GLY A 123 -36.47 7.24 5.57
N ILE A 124 -35.66 8.28 5.75
CA ILE A 124 -34.20 8.16 5.67
C ILE A 124 -33.69 8.38 7.08
N TYR A 125 -32.97 7.38 7.59
CA TYR A 125 -32.43 7.37 8.94
C TYR A 125 -30.92 7.42 8.87
N TYR A 126 -30.29 8.21 9.74
CA TYR A 126 -28.84 8.32 9.78
C TYR A 126 -28.30 8.50 11.19
N ARG A 127 -27.07 8.01 11.40
CA ARG A 127 -26.27 8.27 12.61
C ARG A 127 -24.79 8.30 12.27
N LEU A 128 -24.04 9.09 13.04
CA LEU A 128 -22.59 9.10 13.03
C LEU A 128 -22.09 8.38 14.28
N ILE A 129 -21.19 7.45 14.10
CA ILE A 129 -20.62 6.62 15.15
C ILE A 129 -19.14 6.96 15.24
N LEU A 130 -18.67 7.31 16.42
CA LEU A 130 -17.28 7.66 16.70
C LEU A 130 -16.78 6.78 17.85
N ARG A 131 -15.55 6.30 17.75
CA ARG A 131 -14.92 5.49 18.80
C ARG A 131 -14.60 6.33 20.04
N GLN A 132 -14.79 5.77 21.23
CA GLN A 132 -14.55 6.49 22.50
C GLN A 132 -13.10 6.96 22.66
N SER A 133 -12.13 6.17 22.17
CA SER A 133 -10.70 6.49 22.26
C SER A 133 -10.30 7.78 21.54
N LEU A 134 -11.11 8.28 20.59
CA LEU A 134 -10.84 9.55 19.89
C LEU A 134 -10.87 10.75 20.83
N PHE A 135 -11.56 10.64 21.97
CA PHE A 135 -11.80 11.75 22.90
C PHE A 135 -10.96 11.66 24.18
N GLY A 136 -9.86 10.89 24.17
CA GLY A 136 -8.98 10.73 25.33
C GLY A 136 -9.63 9.99 26.51
N ARG A 137 -10.80 9.38 26.30
CA ARG A 137 -11.39 8.43 27.24
C ARG A 137 -10.74 7.08 26.96
N ASP A 138 -9.83 6.69 27.85
CA ASP A 138 -9.11 5.42 27.75
C ASP A 138 -10.08 4.24 27.57
N SER A 139 -10.00 3.54 26.44
CA SER A 139 -10.58 2.21 26.21
C SER A 139 -9.89 1.11 27.04
N ASN A 140 -9.24 1.47 28.15
CA ASN A 140 -8.46 0.60 29.04
C ASN A 140 -9.20 0.24 30.34
N SER A 141 -10.54 0.13 30.29
CA SER A 141 -11.26 -0.62 31.32
C SER A 141 -11.33 -2.09 30.91
N ASN A 142 -10.33 -2.85 31.34
CA ASN A 142 -10.37 -4.28 31.62
C ASN A 142 -11.59 -5.03 31.04
N LEU A 143 -11.46 -5.57 29.84
CA LEU A 143 -12.18 -6.80 29.47
C LEU A 143 -11.56 -7.96 30.26
N ASN A 144 -11.86 -7.97 31.56
CA ASN A 144 -11.72 -9.14 32.42
C ASN A 144 -12.83 -10.11 32.02
N LEU A 145 -12.66 -10.81 30.89
CA LEU A 145 -13.55 -11.88 30.46
C LEU A 145 -13.22 -13.15 31.27
N GLY A 146 -13.58 -13.09 32.55
CA GLY A 146 -13.35 -14.16 33.54
C GLY A 146 -13.82 -13.83 34.96
N GLY A 147 -14.28 -12.61 35.24
CA GLY A 147 -14.75 -12.20 36.56
C GLY A 147 -16.18 -11.71 36.52
N THR A 148 -16.99 -12.16 37.49
CA THR A 148 -18.37 -11.74 37.75
C THR A 148 -18.53 -10.21 37.73
N MET A 149 -19.60 -9.74 37.07
CA MET A 149 -20.07 -8.35 37.06
C MET A 149 -19.99 -7.70 38.45
N GLN A 150 -18.97 -6.88 38.75
CA GLN A 150 -19.07 -5.85 39.78
C GLN A 150 -18.23 -4.61 39.44
N GLN A 151 -18.97 -3.56 39.09
CA GLN A 151 -18.79 -2.15 39.46
C GLN A 151 -17.49 -1.43 39.09
N SER A 152 -17.57 -0.57 38.07
CA SER A 152 -16.98 0.78 38.10
C SER A 152 -17.69 1.74 37.13
N SER A 153 -18.45 2.69 37.70
CA SER A 153 -18.80 4.07 37.27
C SER A 153 -19.23 4.28 35.80
N PHE A 154 -20.42 4.74 35.42
CA PHE A 154 -21.49 5.48 36.10
C PHE A 154 -22.68 5.51 35.11
N PHE A 155 -23.74 4.76 35.40
CA PHE A 155 -24.95 4.64 34.57
C PHE A 155 -25.62 6.02 34.38
N GLY A 156 -25.85 6.45 33.12
CA GLY A 156 -26.85 7.48 32.79
C GLY A 156 -26.41 8.77 32.11
N GLN A 157 -25.19 8.90 31.56
CA GLN A 157 -24.91 10.03 30.66
C GLN A 157 -25.68 9.87 29.35
N ARG A 158 -26.34 10.95 28.89
CA ARG A 158 -27.01 10.96 27.59
C ARG A 158 -25.97 10.78 26.48
N PRO A 159 -26.27 10.05 25.39
CA PRO A 159 -25.34 9.86 24.27
C PRO A 159 -24.79 11.18 23.69
N GLU A 160 -25.56 12.27 23.77
CA GLU A 160 -25.14 13.60 23.33
C GLU A 160 -24.02 14.23 24.21
N LEU A 161 -23.86 13.79 25.46
CA LEU A 161 -22.79 14.22 26.38
C LEU A 161 -21.56 13.30 26.30
N ALA A 162 -21.67 12.16 25.62
CA ALA A 162 -20.60 11.18 25.50
C ALA A 162 -19.48 11.68 24.58
N CYS A 163 -19.80 12.56 23.62
CA CYS A 163 -18.90 13.10 22.60
C CYS A 163 -18.58 14.57 22.88
N PRO A 164 -17.48 14.88 23.59
CA PRO A 164 -17.11 16.25 23.89
C PRO A 164 -16.86 17.02 22.59
N GLY A 165 -17.57 18.14 22.39
CA GLY A 165 -17.36 19.04 21.24
C GLY A 165 -18.21 18.75 20.01
N THR A 166 -19.05 17.71 20.01
CA THR A 166 -20.07 17.50 18.96
C THR A 166 -21.43 17.94 19.51
N ALA A 167 -21.95 19.08 19.06
CA ALA A 167 -23.23 19.62 19.56
C ALA A 167 -24.46 18.85 19.03
N GLU A 168 -24.26 17.89 18.13
CA GLU A 168 -25.32 17.31 17.30
C GLU A 168 -25.76 15.93 17.81
N SER A 169 -27.07 15.71 17.90
CA SER A 169 -27.66 14.50 18.53
C SER A 169 -27.54 13.21 17.72
N TYR A 170 -27.13 13.29 16.44
CA TYR A 170 -26.89 12.11 15.60
C TYR A 170 -25.52 11.48 15.82
N ALA A 171 -24.59 12.15 16.50
CA ALA A 171 -23.26 11.63 16.80
C ALA A 171 -23.27 10.78 18.07
N ARG A 172 -22.65 9.60 18.04
CA ARG A 172 -22.63 8.63 19.13
C ARG A 172 -21.22 8.10 19.38
N CYS A 173 -20.77 8.13 20.63
CA CYS A 173 -19.49 7.57 21.06
C CYS A 173 -19.61 6.97 22.47
N ASP A 174 -20.54 6.02 22.61
CA ASP A 174 -20.70 5.20 23.80
C ASP A 174 -20.05 3.81 23.57
N ALA A 175 -20.20 2.89 24.54
CA ALA A 175 -19.67 1.54 24.40
C ALA A 175 -20.35 0.74 23.27
N GLN A 176 -21.59 1.08 22.91
CA GLN A 176 -22.29 0.44 21.80
C GLN A 176 -21.71 0.89 20.46
N SER A 177 -21.24 2.14 20.35
CA SER A 177 -20.45 2.61 19.20
C SER A 177 -19.20 1.76 18.97
N ASP A 178 -18.45 1.48 20.03
CA ASP A 178 -17.22 0.68 19.93
C ASP A 178 -17.51 -0.75 19.46
N TYR A 179 -18.54 -1.39 20.03
CA TYR A 179 -19.00 -2.72 19.60
C TYR A 179 -19.45 -2.74 18.13
N PHE A 180 -20.20 -1.72 17.69
CA PHE A 180 -20.64 -1.60 16.30
C PHE A 180 -19.45 -1.50 15.35
N LEU A 181 -18.47 -0.65 15.66
CA LEU A 181 -17.26 -0.50 14.84
C LEU A 181 -16.47 -1.81 14.78
N ASP A 182 -16.37 -2.54 15.89
CA ASP A 182 -15.72 -3.85 15.94
C ASP A 182 -16.44 -4.90 15.07
N GLU A 183 -17.78 -4.88 15.05
CA GLU A 183 -18.57 -5.74 14.17
C GLU A 183 -18.34 -5.41 12.69
N MET A 184 -18.34 -4.13 12.32
CA MET A 184 -18.07 -3.70 10.94
C MET A 184 -16.66 -4.07 10.49
N MET A 185 -15.66 -3.99 11.37
CA MET A 185 -14.32 -4.47 11.10
C MET A 185 -14.29 -5.97 10.82
N ARG A 186 -15.00 -6.79 11.62
CA ARG A 186 -15.10 -8.24 11.36
C ARG A 186 -15.72 -8.52 9.99
N TRP A 187 -16.77 -7.79 9.61
CA TRP A 187 -17.38 -7.93 8.28
C TRP A 187 -16.38 -7.62 7.16
N LEU A 188 -15.64 -6.51 7.27
CA LEU A 188 -14.62 -6.16 6.29
C LEU A 188 -13.51 -7.22 6.21
N GLN A 189 -13.09 -7.81 7.33
CA GLN A 189 -12.05 -8.85 7.36
C GLN A 189 -12.44 -10.13 6.61
N GLU A 190 -13.72 -10.48 6.61
CA GLU A 190 -14.22 -11.64 5.86
C GLU A 190 -14.40 -11.34 4.36
N GLY A 191 -14.60 -10.08 3.99
CA GLY A 191 -14.90 -9.69 2.60
C GLY A 191 -13.74 -9.07 1.83
N VAL A 192 -12.78 -8.43 2.49
CA VAL A 192 -11.81 -7.52 1.88
C VAL A 192 -10.38 -7.94 2.19
N ALA A 193 -9.62 -8.23 1.15
CA ALA A 193 -8.19 -8.49 1.22
C ALA A 193 -7.47 -7.27 1.86
N GLY A 194 -6.79 -7.51 2.98
CA GLY A 194 -6.07 -6.48 3.73
C GLY A 194 -6.87 -5.69 4.77
N ALA A 195 -8.18 -5.93 4.90
CA ALA A 195 -8.98 -5.28 5.97
C ALA A 195 -8.56 -5.70 7.38
N SER A 196 -7.71 -6.72 7.53
CA SER A 196 -7.12 -7.09 8.81
C SER A 196 -6.27 -5.99 9.45
N MET A 197 -5.78 -5.04 8.65
CA MET A 197 -5.01 -3.87 9.11
C MET A 197 -5.86 -2.61 9.30
N PHE A 198 -7.14 -2.65 8.91
CA PHE A 198 -8.03 -1.51 9.03
C PHE A 198 -8.69 -1.48 10.41
N ARG A 199 -8.42 -0.40 11.15
CA ARG A 199 -9.09 -0.10 12.42
C ARG A 199 -10.15 0.97 12.17
N ALA A 200 -11.43 0.61 12.25
CA ALA A 200 -12.52 1.57 12.13
C ALA A 200 -12.60 2.43 13.40
N ASP A 201 -12.44 3.74 13.26
CA ASP A 201 -12.59 4.69 14.38
C ASP A 201 -13.82 5.59 14.21
N ALA A 202 -14.39 5.66 13.01
CA ALA A 202 -15.68 6.27 12.76
C ALA A 202 -16.48 5.55 11.68
N ALA A 203 -17.80 5.66 11.76
CA ALA A 203 -18.73 5.19 10.74
C ALA A 203 -19.92 6.14 10.57
N LEU A 204 -20.30 6.45 9.34
CA LEU A 204 -21.59 7.02 9.00
C LEU A 204 -22.51 5.90 8.51
N VAL A 205 -23.67 5.75 9.14
CA VAL A 205 -24.72 4.81 8.71
C VAL A 205 -25.89 5.62 8.16
N VAL A 206 -26.33 5.31 6.94
CA VAL A 206 -27.51 5.91 6.33
C VAL A 206 -28.41 4.82 5.72
N THR A 207 -29.66 4.81 6.12
CA THR A 207 -30.66 3.82 5.68
C THR A 207 -31.81 4.52 4.97
N TRP A 208 -32.05 4.15 3.71
CA TRP A 208 -33.25 4.52 2.97
C TRP A 208 -34.27 3.41 3.16
N HIS A 209 -35.33 3.68 3.93
CA HIS A 209 -36.33 2.70 4.31
C HIS A 209 -37.68 3.00 3.63
N ASN A 210 -38.20 1.99 2.93
CA ASN A 210 -39.46 2.06 2.17
C ASN A 210 -39.55 3.28 1.24
N THR A 211 -38.48 3.57 0.51
CA THR A 211 -38.51 4.61 -0.53
C THR A 211 -39.25 4.10 -1.77
N ALA A 212 -39.92 4.98 -2.49
CA ALA A 212 -40.59 4.65 -3.74
C ALA A 212 -40.03 5.50 -4.88
N SER A 213 -40.22 5.06 -6.13
CA SER A 213 -39.91 5.89 -7.28
C SER A 213 -40.76 7.17 -7.29
N ALA A 214 -40.20 8.29 -7.75
CA ALA A 214 -40.90 9.57 -7.83
C ALA A 214 -42.15 9.54 -8.74
N ILE A 215 -42.25 8.55 -9.63
CA ILE A 215 -43.40 8.33 -10.52
C ILE A 215 -44.35 7.22 -10.04
N ALA A 216 -44.04 6.55 -8.92
CA ALA A 216 -44.87 5.49 -8.37
C ALA A 216 -46.20 6.05 -7.84
N GLY A 217 -47.31 5.40 -8.22
CA GLY A 217 -48.64 5.68 -7.68
C GLY A 217 -48.92 4.90 -6.39
N ARG A 218 -50.05 5.18 -5.75
CA ARG A 218 -50.47 4.50 -4.52
C ARG A 218 -50.61 2.98 -4.70
N SER A 219 -51.14 2.53 -5.84
CA SER A 219 -51.26 1.11 -6.18
C SER A 219 -49.91 0.39 -6.24
N ASP A 220 -48.86 1.07 -6.71
CA ASP A 220 -47.53 0.48 -6.85
C ASP A 220 -46.86 0.35 -5.47
N ILE A 221 -47.08 1.35 -4.61
CA ILE A 221 -46.62 1.36 -3.22
C ILE A 221 -47.33 0.27 -2.40
N ASP A 222 -48.66 0.16 -2.53
CA ASP A 222 -49.46 -0.88 -1.86
C ASP A 222 -49.12 -2.29 -2.37
N ALA A 223 -48.65 -2.42 -3.62
CA ALA A 223 -48.11 -3.67 -4.19
C ALA A 223 -46.68 -4.01 -3.73
N GLY A 224 -46.10 -3.21 -2.83
CA GLY A 224 -44.78 -3.46 -2.24
C GLY A 224 -43.60 -3.08 -3.15
N GLN A 225 -43.79 -2.24 -4.17
CA GLN A 225 -42.70 -1.74 -5.03
C GLN A 225 -41.89 -0.63 -4.34
N SER A 226 -41.40 -0.91 -3.14
CA SER A 226 -40.53 -0.03 -2.36
C SER A 226 -39.10 -0.55 -2.32
N ALA A 227 -38.15 0.34 -2.10
CA ALA A 227 -36.74 0.02 -1.93
C ALA A 227 -36.34 0.21 -0.46
N THR A 228 -35.47 -0.68 0.02
CA THR A 228 -34.85 -0.59 1.34
C THR A 228 -33.40 -1.02 1.23
N TYR A 229 -32.51 -0.07 1.52
CA TYR A 229 -31.06 -0.23 1.37
C TYR A 229 -30.31 0.71 2.31
N GLN A 230 -29.04 0.41 2.54
CA GLN A 230 -28.21 1.08 3.54
C GLN A 230 -26.78 1.25 3.04
N ALA A 231 -26.18 2.39 3.41
CA ALA A 231 -24.76 2.66 3.25
C ALA A 231 -24.10 2.82 4.60
N ILE A 232 -22.95 2.18 4.78
CA ILE A 232 -22.09 2.29 5.95
C ILE A 232 -20.72 2.73 5.45
N TRP A 233 -20.35 3.97 5.73
CA TRP A 233 -19.06 4.54 5.33
C TRP A 233 -18.15 4.59 6.56
N LEU A 234 -16.98 3.97 6.48
CA LEU A 234 -16.06 3.73 7.59
C LEU A 234 -14.72 4.41 7.31
N THR A 235 -14.09 4.97 8.34
CA THR A 235 -12.75 5.57 8.25
C THR A 235 -11.90 5.27 9.50
N ASP A 236 -10.58 5.32 9.35
CA ASP A 236 -9.62 5.25 10.43
C ASP A 236 -9.29 6.64 11.00
N GLN A 237 -8.78 6.71 12.23
CA GLN A 237 -8.42 7.98 12.88
C GLN A 237 -7.43 8.82 12.04
N PRO A 238 -6.39 8.26 11.40
CA PRO A 238 -5.49 9.04 10.54
C PRO A 238 -6.14 9.58 9.25
N GLY A 239 -7.33 9.11 8.86
CA GLY A 239 -7.95 9.44 7.57
C GLY A 239 -7.11 8.95 6.39
N ARG A 240 -6.57 7.73 6.47
CA ARG A 240 -5.78 7.10 5.41
C ARG A 240 -6.54 6.00 4.67
N LEU A 241 -7.36 5.24 5.38
CA LEU A 241 -8.12 4.12 4.83
C LEU A 241 -9.61 4.37 5.03
N SER A 242 -10.38 4.03 4.00
CA SER A 242 -11.81 4.30 3.97
C SER A 242 -12.53 3.18 3.23
N TYR A 243 -13.61 2.69 3.82
CA TYR A 243 -14.39 1.58 3.27
C TYR A 243 -15.87 1.90 3.26
N VAL A 244 -16.57 1.42 2.24
CA VAL A 244 -18.04 1.52 2.15
C VAL A 244 -18.63 0.13 2.08
N ILE A 245 -19.58 -0.16 2.96
CA ILE A 245 -20.43 -1.34 2.91
C ILE A 245 -21.81 -0.89 2.44
N LEU A 246 -22.30 -1.51 1.35
CA LEU A 246 -23.64 -1.31 0.85
C LEU A 246 -24.46 -2.57 1.14
N ASN A 247 -25.59 -2.41 1.82
CA ASN A 247 -26.54 -3.49 2.08
C ASN A 247 -27.84 -3.21 1.33
N TYR A 248 -28.30 -4.16 0.53
CA TYR A 248 -29.58 -4.11 -0.18
C TYR A 248 -30.49 -5.21 0.36
N ASP A 249 -31.58 -4.83 1.00
CA ASP A 249 -32.58 -5.80 1.44
C ASP A 249 -33.57 -6.09 0.32
N ARG A 250 -34.15 -5.01 -0.24
CA ARG A 250 -35.04 -5.06 -1.39
C ARG A 250 -34.91 -3.82 -2.26
N LEU A 251 -34.99 -4.02 -3.57
CA LEU A 251 -35.12 -2.97 -4.55
C LEU A 251 -36.40 -3.27 -5.32
N GLY A 252 -37.47 -2.53 -5.04
CA GLY A 252 -38.83 -2.83 -5.54
C GLY A 252 -39.12 -2.26 -6.93
N PHE A 253 -38.30 -1.33 -7.41
CA PHE A 253 -38.48 -0.68 -8.71
C PHE A 253 -37.18 -0.55 -9.50
N ASP A 254 -37.31 -0.50 -10.83
CA ASP A 254 -36.25 -0.17 -11.76
C ASP A 254 -36.81 0.79 -12.80
N ALA A 255 -35.94 1.59 -13.41
CA ALA A 255 -36.33 2.59 -14.40
C ALA A 255 -37.03 2.03 -15.65
N GLN A 256 -36.74 0.78 -16.02
CA GLN A 256 -37.37 0.13 -17.17
C GLN A 256 -38.78 -0.41 -16.87
N ASP A 257 -39.12 -0.63 -15.59
CA ASP A 257 -40.38 -1.30 -15.20
C ASP A 257 -41.61 -0.37 -15.22
N PHE A 258 -41.44 0.94 -15.01
CA PHE A 258 -42.58 1.86 -14.87
C PHE A 258 -43.15 2.38 -16.21
N ARG A 259 -43.48 1.48 -17.14
CA ARG A 259 -44.15 1.72 -18.45
C ARG A 259 -43.25 1.85 -19.68
N ALA A 260 -42.22 1.02 -19.83
CA ALA A 260 -41.54 0.67 -21.10
C ALA A 260 -41.13 1.79 -22.11
N ASN A 261 -41.30 3.08 -21.80
CA ASN A 261 -41.16 4.20 -22.75
C ASN A 261 -40.95 5.59 -22.10
N SER A 262 -40.97 5.73 -20.78
CA SER A 262 -40.68 7.01 -20.12
C SER A 262 -39.18 7.17 -19.86
N ARG A 263 -38.56 8.17 -20.49
CA ARG A 263 -37.15 8.59 -20.33
C ARG A 263 -36.81 9.14 -18.93
N SER A 264 -37.65 8.94 -17.92
CA SER A 264 -37.47 9.43 -16.55
C SER A 264 -36.81 8.40 -15.66
N GLY A 265 -35.55 8.66 -15.28
CA GLY A 265 -34.94 8.15 -14.06
C GLY A 265 -34.32 6.76 -14.14
N ARG A 266 -33.24 6.57 -14.92
CA ARG A 266 -32.37 5.37 -14.80
C ARG A 266 -31.79 5.27 -13.38
N CYS A 267 -32.26 4.31 -12.59
CA CYS A 267 -31.69 4.02 -11.28
C CYS A 267 -30.32 3.35 -11.45
N ARG A 268 -29.30 3.80 -10.73
CA ARG A 268 -27.94 3.23 -10.77
C ARG A 268 -27.28 3.28 -9.39
N ALA A 269 -26.56 2.24 -9.01
CA ALA A 269 -25.66 2.21 -7.87
C ALA A 269 -24.21 2.43 -8.32
N LEU A 270 -23.58 3.52 -7.86
CA LEU A 270 -22.24 3.90 -8.28
C LEU A 270 -21.52 4.78 -7.25
N PHE A 271 -20.23 4.94 -7.48
CA PHE A 271 -19.37 5.94 -6.87
C PHE A 271 -18.89 6.90 -7.94
N ASN A 272 -18.89 8.21 -7.66
CA ASN A 272 -18.38 9.23 -8.57
C ASN A 272 -17.33 10.07 -7.85
N GLY A 273 -16.12 10.17 -8.41
CA GLY A 273 -15.04 10.99 -7.85
C GLY A 273 -15.23 12.49 -8.04
N GLY A 274 -16.16 12.89 -8.92
CA GLY A 274 -16.42 14.29 -9.28
C GLY A 274 -15.32 14.90 -10.14
N ASN A 275 -15.59 16.06 -10.74
CA ASN A 275 -14.66 16.77 -11.65
C ASN A 275 -14.03 15.89 -12.74
N HIS A 276 -14.79 14.93 -13.29
CA HIS A 276 -14.33 13.93 -14.27
C HIS A 276 -13.21 13.00 -13.77
N THR A 277 -13.03 12.86 -12.44
CA THR A 277 -12.04 11.96 -11.82
C THR A 277 -12.34 10.48 -12.13
N GLY A 278 -13.61 10.12 -12.32
CA GLY A 278 -14.04 8.79 -12.76
C GLY A 278 -15.26 8.27 -12.00
N VAL A 279 -15.88 7.21 -12.56
CA VAL A 279 -17.06 6.55 -12.01
C VAL A 279 -16.80 5.05 -11.84
N VAL A 280 -17.23 4.49 -10.72
CA VAL A 280 -17.18 3.05 -10.45
C VAL A 280 -18.58 2.55 -10.14
N GLU A 281 -19.09 1.62 -10.95
CA GLU A 281 -20.39 0.98 -10.70
C GLU A 281 -20.24 -0.10 -9.61
N VAL A 282 -21.27 -0.25 -8.77
CA VAL A 282 -21.28 -1.28 -7.71
C VAL A 282 -21.14 -2.69 -8.33
N ASP A 283 -21.89 -2.95 -9.41
CA ASP A 283 -21.81 -4.19 -10.19
C ASP A 283 -21.85 -3.85 -11.70
N PRO A 284 -20.77 -4.02 -12.49
CA PRO A 284 -20.77 -3.70 -13.91
C PRO A 284 -21.36 -4.82 -14.79
N THR A 285 -21.91 -5.90 -14.21
CA THR A 285 -22.44 -7.02 -15.00
C THR A 285 -23.62 -6.62 -15.88
N GLN A 286 -23.80 -7.32 -17.00
CA GLN A 286 -24.90 -7.03 -17.94
C GLN A 286 -26.29 -7.11 -17.28
N ALA A 287 -26.48 -8.08 -16.36
CA ALA A 287 -27.73 -8.21 -15.61
C ALA A 287 -28.05 -6.98 -14.76
N TYR A 288 -27.04 -6.35 -14.15
CA TYR A 288 -27.23 -5.09 -13.43
C TYR A 288 -27.55 -3.93 -14.40
N LYS A 289 -26.90 -3.87 -15.57
CA LYS A 289 -27.16 -2.81 -16.57
C LYS A 289 -28.61 -2.79 -17.05
N THR A 290 -29.26 -3.96 -17.09
CA THR A 290 -30.68 -4.11 -17.43
C THR A 290 -31.60 -3.94 -16.23
N THR A 291 -31.22 -4.48 -15.07
CA THR A 291 -32.09 -4.63 -13.90
C THR A 291 -31.29 -4.43 -12.60
N PRO A 292 -31.10 -3.16 -12.17
CA PRO A 292 -30.40 -2.84 -10.92
C PRO A 292 -30.92 -3.54 -9.66
N LYS A 293 -32.18 -4.02 -9.63
CA LYS A 293 -32.72 -4.82 -8.52
C LYS A 293 -31.93 -6.07 -8.17
N VAL A 294 -31.15 -6.61 -9.12
CA VAL A 294 -30.34 -7.82 -8.91
C VAL A 294 -29.35 -7.67 -7.75
N LEU A 295 -29.01 -6.43 -7.37
CA LEU A 295 -28.15 -6.13 -6.22
C LEU A 295 -28.72 -6.67 -4.90
N ALA A 296 -30.04 -6.77 -4.71
CA ALA A 296 -30.62 -7.37 -3.51
C ALA A 296 -30.57 -8.92 -3.51
N GLN A 297 -30.41 -9.51 -4.70
CA GLN A 297 -30.41 -10.98 -4.88
C GLN A 297 -29.00 -11.57 -4.87
N ARG A 298 -27.98 -10.78 -5.21
CA ARG A 298 -26.57 -11.16 -5.27
C ARG A 298 -25.79 -10.54 -4.13
N SER A 299 -24.52 -10.94 -3.97
CA SER A 299 -23.62 -10.33 -2.99
C SER A 299 -22.17 -10.47 -3.43
N GLY A 300 -21.34 -9.53 -3.00
CA GLY A 300 -19.88 -9.68 -3.03
C GLY A 300 -19.33 -10.56 -1.91
N VAL A 301 -20.12 -10.90 -0.89
CA VAL A 301 -19.74 -11.77 0.23
C VAL A 301 -20.81 -12.85 0.47
N PRO A 302 -21.05 -13.74 -0.51
CA PRO A 302 -22.17 -14.69 -0.49
C PRO A 302 -22.09 -15.69 0.67
N HIS A 303 -20.91 -15.89 1.26
CA HIS A 303 -20.71 -16.74 2.44
C HIS A 303 -21.17 -16.07 3.75
N VAL A 304 -21.41 -14.75 3.75
CA VAL A 304 -21.92 -13.98 4.89
C VAL A 304 -23.41 -13.76 4.75
N VAL A 305 -23.83 -13.07 3.67
CA VAL A 305 -25.22 -12.66 3.47
C VAL A 305 -25.47 -12.28 2.01
N ARG A 306 -26.72 -12.32 1.55
CA ARG A 306 -27.13 -11.72 0.27
C ARG A 306 -27.19 -10.18 0.36
N GLY A 307 -27.13 -9.49 -0.77
CA GLY A 307 -27.34 -8.04 -0.84
C GLY A 307 -26.19 -7.18 -0.33
N ARG A 308 -25.07 -7.77 0.12
CA ARG A 308 -23.93 -7.03 0.68
C ARG A 308 -22.79 -6.85 -0.31
N TYR A 309 -22.29 -5.63 -0.43
CA TYR A 309 -21.14 -5.27 -1.26
C TYR A 309 -20.18 -4.40 -0.46
N MET A 310 -18.88 -4.58 -0.68
CA MET A 310 -17.83 -3.87 0.06
C MET A 310 -16.88 -3.20 -0.91
N PHE A 311 -16.42 -2.00 -0.58
CA PHE A 311 -15.53 -1.20 -1.43
C PHE A 311 -14.47 -0.54 -0.58
N ARG A 312 -13.23 -0.52 -1.07
CA ARG A 312 -12.21 0.41 -0.59
C ARG A 312 -12.35 1.71 -1.39
N VAL A 313 -12.42 2.85 -0.71
CA VAL A 313 -12.81 4.12 -1.35
C VAL A 313 -11.84 5.28 -1.12
N ASP A 314 -10.76 5.10 -0.35
CA ASP A 314 -9.79 6.17 -0.03
C ASP A 314 -9.07 6.75 -1.25
N ASP A 315 -8.79 5.94 -2.27
CA ASP A 315 -8.21 6.34 -3.55
C ASP A 315 -9.20 6.08 -4.70
N VAL A 316 -8.75 5.56 -5.85
CA VAL A 316 -9.68 5.07 -6.87
C VAL A 316 -10.50 3.93 -6.29
N VAL A 317 -11.83 4.06 -6.25
CA VAL A 317 -12.72 3.06 -5.64
C VAL A 317 -12.46 1.66 -6.20
N ARG A 318 -12.12 0.74 -5.30
CA ARG A 318 -11.82 -0.66 -5.64
C ARG A 318 -12.92 -1.56 -5.08
N PRO A 319 -13.64 -2.30 -5.95
CA PRO A 319 -14.57 -3.32 -5.50
C PRO A 319 -13.84 -4.38 -4.69
N ALA A 320 -14.40 -4.73 -3.54
CA ALA A 320 -13.95 -5.84 -2.71
C ALA A 320 -15.04 -6.92 -2.64
N GLY A 321 -14.75 -8.01 -1.93
CA GLY A 321 -15.54 -9.24 -2.05
C GLY A 321 -15.25 -9.97 -3.36
N CYS A 322 -16.00 -11.02 -3.64
CA CYS A 322 -15.93 -11.68 -4.92
C CYS A 322 -16.89 -11.11 -5.96
N SER A 323 -16.53 -11.26 -7.23
CA SER A 323 -17.48 -10.99 -8.31
C SER A 323 -17.12 -11.75 -9.59
N ASN A 324 -18.11 -12.38 -10.21
CA ASN A 324 -17.96 -13.05 -11.51
C ASN A 324 -17.98 -12.03 -12.68
N LYS A 325 -17.42 -10.83 -12.46
CA LYS A 325 -17.25 -9.79 -13.49
C LYS A 325 -16.36 -10.35 -14.60
N THR A 326 -16.54 -9.86 -15.83
CA THR A 326 -15.58 -10.14 -16.91
C THR A 326 -14.21 -9.62 -16.50
N GLY A 327 -13.19 -10.48 -16.45
CA GLY A 327 -11.81 -10.09 -16.15
C GLY A 327 -11.39 -8.88 -16.99
N GLY A 328 -10.85 -7.85 -16.33
CA GLY A 328 -10.31 -6.63 -16.96
C GLY A 328 -11.10 -5.34 -16.76
N THR A 329 -12.30 -5.33 -16.15
CA THR A 329 -13.01 -4.06 -15.87
C THR A 329 -12.38 -3.27 -14.72
N TYR A 330 -11.98 -3.96 -13.65
CA TYR A 330 -11.28 -3.37 -12.50
C TYR A 330 -10.12 -4.29 -12.11
N PRO A 331 -8.98 -3.76 -11.68
CA PRO A 331 -7.89 -4.57 -11.15
C PRO A 331 -8.36 -5.31 -9.90
N MET A 332 -7.91 -6.55 -9.72
CA MET A 332 -8.15 -7.29 -8.48
C MET A 332 -7.52 -6.58 -7.28
N MET A 333 -8.11 -6.77 -6.10
CA MET A 333 -7.54 -6.27 -4.84
C MET A 333 -6.54 -7.29 -4.30
N ILE A 334 -5.32 -6.83 -4.03
CA ILE A 334 -4.23 -7.65 -3.51
C ILE A 334 -3.66 -6.98 -2.26
N TYR A 335 -3.42 -7.76 -1.22
CA TYR A 335 -2.80 -7.29 0.01
C TYR A 335 -1.82 -8.31 0.63
N PRO A 336 -0.61 -7.91 1.03
CA PRO A 336 0.03 -6.63 0.72
C PRO A 336 0.28 -6.49 -0.79
N ASN A 337 0.20 -5.26 -1.29
CA ASN A 337 0.50 -4.93 -2.70
C ASN A 337 1.96 -4.51 -2.91
N ILE A 338 2.74 -4.37 -1.83
CA ILE A 338 4.20 -4.19 -1.85
C ILE A 338 4.80 -5.38 -1.13
N VAL A 339 5.67 -6.10 -1.82
CA VAL A 339 6.19 -7.41 -1.40
C VAL A 339 7.70 -7.45 -1.57
N ASN A 340 8.40 -8.15 -0.68
CA ASN A 340 9.82 -8.42 -0.83
C ASN A 340 10.10 -9.32 -2.05
N MET A 341 11.09 -8.96 -2.86
CA MET A 341 11.54 -9.76 -4.01
C MET A 341 12.11 -11.15 -3.64
N LEU A 342 12.51 -11.34 -2.38
CA LEU A 342 12.84 -12.66 -1.84
C LEU A 342 11.63 -13.60 -1.74
N GLY A 343 10.41 -13.10 -1.94
CA GLY A 343 9.20 -13.90 -1.90
C GLY A 343 9.02 -14.58 -0.55
N GLU A 344 8.52 -15.82 -0.57
CA GLU A 344 8.24 -16.62 0.63
C GLU A 344 7.37 -15.87 1.64
N MET A 345 6.40 -15.12 1.12
CA MET A 345 5.35 -14.46 1.89
C MET A 345 4.00 -14.73 1.26
N THR A 346 2.95 -14.44 2.02
CA THR A 346 1.57 -14.69 1.57
C THR A 346 0.89 -13.38 1.16
N VAL A 347 0.11 -13.41 0.08
CA VAL A 347 -0.78 -12.32 -0.33
C VAL A 347 -2.22 -12.79 -0.37
N ASP A 348 -3.12 -11.95 0.10
CA ASP A 348 -4.57 -12.14 0.03
C ASP A 348 -5.13 -11.44 -1.21
N VAL A 349 -6.05 -12.10 -1.90
CA VAL A 349 -6.62 -11.65 -3.18
C VAL A 349 -8.14 -11.69 -3.13
N ASN A 350 -8.80 -10.60 -3.55
CA ASN A 350 -10.21 -10.61 -3.95
C ASN A 350 -10.31 -10.59 -5.47
N ALA A 351 -11.02 -11.57 -6.05
CA ALA A 351 -11.22 -11.69 -7.50
C ALA A 351 -12.61 -12.28 -7.82
N LEU A 352 -12.68 -13.43 -8.49
CA LEU A 352 -13.91 -14.17 -8.72
C LEU A 352 -14.46 -14.81 -7.43
N CYS A 353 -15.71 -15.28 -7.48
CA CYS A 353 -16.26 -16.05 -6.37
C CYS A 353 -15.63 -17.44 -6.33
N LEU A 354 -15.02 -17.74 -5.19
CA LEU A 354 -14.16 -18.90 -4.99
C LEU A 354 -14.95 -20.11 -4.51
N ASP A 355 -14.55 -21.28 -4.99
CA ASP A 355 -15.06 -22.57 -4.53
C ASP A 355 -13.91 -23.37 -3.90
N ARG A 356 -14.13 -23.91 -2.69
CA ARG A 356 -13.15 -24.75 -1.99
C ARG A 356 -12.88 -26.08 -2.71
N SER A 357 -13.76 -26.51 -3.62
CA SER A 357 -13.55 -27.72 -4.43
C SER A 357 -12.51 -27.53 -5.55
N GLN A 358 -12.17 -26.28 -5.89
CA GLN A 358 -11.25 -25.94 -6.98
C GLN A 358 -9.92 -25.42 -6.45
N THR A 359 -8.85 -25.66 -7.20
CA THR A 359 -7.54 -25.07 -6.92
C THR A 359 -7.34 -23.82 -7.77
N TYR A 360 -6.70 -22.80 -7.18
CA TYR A 360 -6.44 -21.52 -7.82
C TYR A 360 -4.95 -21.23 -7.84
N ILE A 361 -4.53 -20.50 -8.87
CA ILE A 361 -3.15 -20.08 -9.05
C ILE A 361 -3.07 -18.57 -9.32
N LEU A 362 -1.98 -17.97 -8.88
CA LEU A 362 -1.60 -16.61 -9.19
C LEU A 362 -0.34 -16.64 -10.07
N MET A 363 -0.47 -16.31 -11.34
CA MET A 363 0.65 -16.25 -12.29
C MET A 363 1.24 -14.85 -12.28
N ILE A 364 2.57 -14.75 -12.19
CA ILE A 364 3.32 -13.48 -12.15
C ILE A 364 4.05 -13.34 -13.48
N GLU A 365 3.75 -12.27 -14.23
CA GLU A 365 4.27 -12.02 -15.60
C GLU A 365 4.17 -13.24 -16.54
N GLU A 366 3.16 -14.11 -16.35
CA GLU A 366 2.96 -15.35 -17.14
C GLU A 366 4.13 -16.35 -17.04
N ARG A 367 5.01 -16.22 -16.04
CA ARG A 367 6.19 -17.08 -15.85
C ARG A 367 6.12 -17.88 -14.56
N GLU A 368 6.11 -17.19 -13.43
CA GLU A 368 6.13 -17.80 -12.10
C GLU A 368 4.72 -18.03 -11.59
N VAL A 369 4.51 -19.14 -10.87
CA VAL A 369 3.17 -19.53 -10.40
C VAL A 369 3.17 -19.67 -8.88
N ALA A 370 2.32 -18.87 -8.23
CA ALA A 370 2.02 -18.96 -6.82
C ALA A 370 0.83 -19.91 -6.59
N SER A 371 0.96 -20.83 -5.64
CA SER A 371 -0.15 -21.69 -5.21
C SER A 371 -1.06 -20.92 -4.25
N CYS A 372 -2.38 -21.04 -4.45
CA CYS A 372 -3.38 -20.35 -3.63
C CYS A 372 -4.34 -21.33 -2.95
N TYR A 373 -4.72 -21.00 -1.71
CA TYR A 373 -5.76 -21.70 -0.97
C TYR A 373 -6.93 -20.77 -0.67
N VAL A 374 -8.14 -21.33 -0.68
CA VAL A 374 -9.39 -20.58 -0.51
C VAL A 374 -9.69 -20.43 0.98
N LEU A 375 -9.68 -19.20 1.50
CA LEU A 375 -10.07 -18.92 2.88
C LEU A 375 -11.60 -18.96 3.00
N ASN A 376 -12.29 -18.20 2.16
CA ASN A 376 -13.73 -18.15 2.04
C ASN A 376 -14.14 -17.85 0.58
N ALA A 377 -15.43 -17.69 0.30
CA ALA A 377 -15.90 -17.45 -1.07
C ALA A 377 -15.39 -16.14 -1.71
N ALA A 378 -14.83 -15.21 -0.91
CA ALA A 378 -14.36 -13.90 -1.33
C ALA A 378 -12.83 -13.73 -1.38
N ILE A 379 -12.09 -14.46 -0.54
CA ILE A 379 -10.65 -14.27 -0.34
C ILE A 379 -9.89 -15.59 -0.57
N ALA A 380 -8.89 -15.53 -1.44
CA ALA A 380 -7.86 -16.55 -1.60
C ALA A 380 -6.53 -16.03 -1.05
N ARG A 381 -5.74 -16.90 -0.43
CA ARG A 381 -4.38 -16.60 0.01
C ARG A 381 -3.37 -17.34 -0.86
N CYS A 382 -2.44 -16.62 -1.45
CA CYS A 382 -1.44 -17.13 -2.37
C CYS A 382 -0.04 -17.06 -1.75
N ASN A 383 0.71 -18.16 -1.81
CA ASN A 383 2.08 -18.24 -1.33
C ASN A 383 3.03 -17.86 -2.47
N LEU A 384 3.68 -16.70 -2.36
CA LEU A 384 4.55 -16.19 -3.41
C LEU A 384 5.90 -16.93 -3.44
N PRO A 385 6.36 -17.40 -4.62
CA PRO A 385 7.71 -17.95 -4.77
C PRO A 385 8.75 -16.83 -4.71
N LYS A 386 10.04 -17.20 -4.71
CA LYS A 386 11.13 -16.22 -4.88
C LYS A 386 11.11 -15.70 -6.30
N ILE A 387 11.07 -14.38 -6.47
CA ILE A 387 11.00 -13.74 -7.79
C ILE A 387 12.35 -13.12 -8.17
N TYR A 388 13.11 -12.61 -7.20
CA TYR A 388 14.38 -11.88 -7.35
C TYR A 388 14.33 -10.61 -8.22
N ASP A 389 13.27 -10.42 -8.99
CA ASP A 389 12.99 -9.24 -9.78
C ASP A 389 12.32 -8.15 -8.92
N TRP A 390 12.50 -6.88 -9.31
CA TRP A 390 11.95 -5.72 -8.61
C TRP A 390 11.05 -4.89 -9.54
N GLY A 391 10.22 -4.04 -8.96
CA GLY A 391 9.28 -3.19 -9.68
C GLY A 391 7.87 -3.75 -9.75
N THR A 392 7.01 -3.08 -10.52
CA THR A 392 5.60 -3.46 -10.66
C THR A 392 5.47 -4.65 -11.60
N LYS A 393 4.86 -5.74 -11.11
CA LYS A 393 4.60 -6.97 -11.85
C LYS A 393 3.10 -7.15 -12.02
N THR A 394 2.69 -7.45 -13.25
CA THR A 394 1.31 -7.83 -13.55
C THR A 394 1.07 -9.27 -13.11
N VAL A 395 -0.02 -9.51 -12.42
CA VAL A 395 -0.41 -10.84 -11.95
C VAL A 395 -1.78 -11.24 -12.47
N TYR A 396 -1.94 -12.55 -12.71
CA TYR A 396 -3.12 -13.15 -13.28
C TYR A 396 -3.65 -14.23 -12.34
N PHE A 397 -4.88 -14.08 -11.89
CA PHE A 397 -5.52 -15.02 -10.97
C PHE A 397 -6.60 -15.82 -11.71
N GLN A 398 -6.50 -17.15 -11.63
CA GLN A 398 -7.40 -18.06 -12.32
C GLN A 398 -7.49 -19.44 -11.65
N PRO A 399 -8.56 -20.21 -11.89
CA PRO A 399 -8.61 -21.63 -11.54
C PRO A 399 -7.52 -22.42 -12.26
N GLN A 400 -6.92 -23.41 -11.60
CA GLN A 400 -5.91 -24.29 -12.20
C GLN A 400 -6.52 -25.29 -13.17
N SER A 401 -7.74 -25.75 -12.88
CA SER A 401 -8.47 -26.74 -13.68
C SER A 401 -9.44 -26.05 -14.64
N LYS A 402 -8.96 -25.64 -15.83
CA LYS A 402 -9.71 -25.59 -17.10
C LYS A 402 -8.83 -25.00 -18.22
N GLY A 403 -8.96 -25.58 -19.41
CA GLY A 403 -8.19 -25.21 -20.59
C GLY A 403 -8.34 -23.74 -20.98
N ALA A 404 -7.34 -23.25 -21.71
CA ALA A 404 -7.01 -21.86 -22.03
C ALA A 404 -8.09 -20.97 -22.69
N ASN A 405 -9.37 -21.35 -22.76
CA ASN A 405 -10.34 -20.70 -23.65
C ASN A 405 -11.64 -20.13 -23.04
N ASP A 406 -11.99 -20.30 -21.75
CA ASP A 406 -13.33 -19.87 -21.29
C ASP A 406 -13.40 -18.87 -20.11
N GLU A 407 -12.35 -18.66 -19.33
CA GLU A 407 -12.36 -17.64 -18.26
C GLU A 407 -11.20 -16.66 -18.44
N LYS A 408 -11.52 -15.38 -18.73
CA LYS A 408 -10.53 -14.30 -18.74
C LYS A 408 -9.93 -14.19 -17.34
N ALA A 409 -8.62 -14.41 -17.21
CA ALA A 409 -7.92 -14.25 -15.94
C ALA A 409 -8.18 -12.85 -15.35
N PHE A 410 -8.35 -12.78 -14.04
CA PHE A 410 -8.41 -11.50 -13.35
C PHE A 410 -6.99 -10.92 -13.32
N VAL A 411 -6.86 -9.61 -13.52
CA VAL A 411 -5.57 -8.93 -13.63
C VAL A 411 -5.36 -8.03 -12.41
N GLY A 412 -4.15 -8.03 -11.86
CA GLY A 412 -3.74 -7.20 -10.73
C GLY A 412 -2.28 -6.80 -10.84
N TYR A 413 -1.80 -6.02 -9.86
CA TYR A 413 -0.44 -5.52 -9.83
C TYR A 413 0.16 -5.68 -8.44
N ILE A 414 1.38 -6.21 -8.36
CA ILE A 414 2.18 -6.31 -7.14
C ILE A 414 3.49 -5.57 -7.37
N TYR A 415 3.92 -4.77 -6.41
CA TYR A 415 5.21 -4.07 -6.45
C TYR A 415 6.25 -4.85 -5.65
N PHE A 416 7.23 -5.43 -6.32
CA PHE A 416 8.32 -6.16 -5.68
C PHE A 416 9.47 -5.20 -5.33
N VAL A 417 9.95 -5.26 -4.09
CA VAL A 417 11.02 -4.40 -3.58
C VAL A 417 12.19 -5.21 -3.02
N PRO A 418 13.43 -4.70 -3.08
CA PRO A 418 14.54 -5.31 -2.37
C PRO A 418 14.31 -5.32 -0.85
N PRO A 419 14.93 -6.24 -0.09
CA PRO A 419 14.78 -6.33 1.36
C PRO A 419 15.14 -5.05 2.13
N THR A 420 15.95 -4.18 1.54
CA THR A 420 16.32 -2.88 2.12
C THR A 420 15.16 -1.88 2.13
N LEU A 421 14.21 -2.00 1.20
CA LEU A 421 13.07 -1.08 1.01
C LEU A 421 11.72 -1.67 1.40
N ASP A 422 11.69 -2.91 1.87
CA ASP A 422 10.46 -3.60 2.27
C ASP A 422 9.81 -2.91 3.48
N PRO A 423 8.60 -2.33 3.34
CA PRO A 423 7.87 -1.70 4.45
C PRO A 423 7.22 -2.72 5.39
N GLN A 424 7.06 -3.98 4.96
CA GLN A 424 6.49 -5.09 5.73
C GLN A 424 7.58 -5.94 6.40
N ARG A 425 8.85 -5.51 6.33
CA ARG A 425 9.99 -6.24 6.90
C ARG A 425 9.85 -6.48 8.39
N LEU A 426 10.53 -7.52 8.86
CA LEU A 426 10.78 -7.73 10.28
C LEU A 426 11.68 -6.61 10.80
N ASP A 427 11.21 -5.89 11.82
CA ASP A 427 11.97 -4.78 12.40
C ASP A 427 12.92 -5.30 13.49
N ILE A 428 14.15 -4.79 13.43
CA ILE A 428 15.30 -5.20 14.25
C ILE A 428 15.99 -3.99 14.91
N GLY A 429 15.25 -2.88 15.02
CA GLY A 429 15.77 -1.61 15.50
C GLY A 429 16.77 -0.99 14.53
N SER A 430 17.82 -0.36 15.07
CA SER A 430 18.81 0.33 14.27
C SER A 430 19.68 -0.66 13.49
N ILE A 431 19.47 -0.73 12.16
CA ILE A 431 20.28 -1.55 11.26
C ILE A 431 21.78 -1.27 11.39
N TYR A 432 22.17 -0.03 11.74
CA TYR A 432 23.57 0.37 11.87
C TYR A 432 24.31 -0.37 12.99
N GLU A 433 23.61 -0.75 14.07
CA GLU A 433 24.22 -1.48 15.19
C GLU A 433 24.70 -2.87 14.78
N TRP A 434 24.02 -3.49 13.81
CA TRP A 434 24.39 -4.78 13.21
C TRP A 434 25.66 -4.73 12.36
N TYR A 435 26.23 -3.55 12.14
CA TYR A 435 27.46 -3.34 11.36
C TYR A 435 28.59 -2.69 12.18
N LYS A 436 28.47 -2.65 13.52
CA LYS A 436 29.54 -2.16 14.41
C LYS A 436 30.38 -3.32 14.96
N ASN A 437 31.69 -3.11 15.05
CA ASN A 437 32.61 -3.99 15.75
C ASN A 437 33.50 -3.15 16.71
N PRO A 438 33.53 -3.43 18.02
CA PRO A 438 32.68 -4.38 18.73
C PRO A 438 31.20 -3.98 18.67
N MET A 439 30.30 -4.96 18.77
CA MET A 439 28.86 -4.66 18.83
C MET A 439 28.53 -3.91 20.13
N PRO A 440 27.72 -2.84 20.07
CA PRO A 440 27.38 -2.05 21.26
C PRO A 440 26.53 -2.83 22.27
N ASN A 441 25.68 -3.74 21.77
CA ASN A 441 24.83 -4.59 22.56
C ASN A 441 24.66 -5.95 21.85
N TYR A 442 24.46 -7.02 22.63
CA TYR A 442 24.12 -8.35 22.14
C TYR A 442 22.64 -8.70 22.37
N LEU A 443 21.92 -7.83 23.08
CA LEU A 443 20.48 -7.86 23.26
C LEU A 443 19.84 -6.94 22.22
N MET A 444 19.38 -7.53 21.12
CA MET A 444 18.81 -6.78 20.00
C MET A 444 17.29 -6.81 20.06
N PRO A 445 16.60 -5.67 19.91
CA PRO A 445 15.15 -5.64 19.83
C PRO A 445 14.68 -6.25 18.51
N ILE A 446 13.52 -6.90 18.54
CA ILE A 446 12.81 -7.40 17.37
C ILE A 446 11.32 -7.09 17.54
N THR A 447 10.69 -6.57 16.49
CA THR A 447 9.27 -6.22 16.53
C THR A 447 8.54 -6.70 15.28
N TRP A 448 7.32 -7.20 15.47
CA TRP A 448 6.44 -7.62 14.39
C TRP A 448 4.98 -7.44 14.78
N TYR A 449 4.08 -7.48 13.80
CA TYR A 449 2.65 -7.53 14.08
C TYR A 449 2.14 -8.98 14.03
N PRO A 450 1.59 -9.51 15.14
CA PRO A 450 1.06 -10.87 15.20
C PRO A 450 0.05 -11.24 14.11
N ARG A 451 -0.75 -10.28 13.62
CA ARG A 451 -1.72 -10.47 12.53
C ARG A 451 -1.10 -10.93 11.20
N ASN A 452 0.21 -10.77 11.00
CA ASN A 452 0.90 -11.17 9.78
C ASN A 452 1.17 -12.68 9.71
N PHE A 453 0.91 -13.43 10.79
CA PHE A 453 1.13 -14.86 10.87
C PHE A 453 -0.16 -15.58 11.20
N THR A 454 -0.56 -16.52 10.34
CA THR A 454 -1.73 -17.37 10.56
C THR A 454 -1.33 -18.84 10.63
N ASN A 455 -2.04 -19.63 11.43
CA ASN A 455 -1.76 -21.04 11.57
C ASN A 455 -2.10 -21.81 10.28
N PRO A 456 -1.12 -22.39 9.57
CA PRO A 456 -1.37 -23.10 8.32
C PRO A 456 -2.17 -24.40 8.53
N GLU A 457 -2.10 -25.03 9.71
CA GLU A 457 -2.81 -26.29 9.99
C GLU A 457 -4.33 -26.11 10.07
N LEU A 458 -4.79 -24.92 10.49
CA LEU A 458 -6.21 -24.60 10.56
C LEU A 458 -6.87 -24.51 9.18
N PHE A 459 -6.09 -24.28 8.12
CA PHE A 459 -6.59 -24.23 6.75
C PHE A 459 -6.54 -25.57 6.01
N ASN A 460 -5.66 -26.48 6.45
CA ASN A 460 -5.49 -27.80 5.83
C ASN A 460 -6.58 -28.80 6.24
N ASN A 461 -7.27 -28.56 7.36
CA ASN A 461 -8.38 -29.37 7.81
C ASN A 461 -9.65 -29.05 7.00
N LEU A 462 -9.75 -29.66 5.82
CA LEU A 462 -10.85 -29.60 4.83
C LEU A 462 -12.27 -29.72 5.42
N ASN A 463 -12.42 -30.22 6.64
CA ASN A 463 -13.71 -30.52 7.26
C ASN A 463 -14.15 -29.51 8.34
N GLN A 464 -13.34 -28.51 8.70
CA GLN A 464 -13.79 -27.45 9.62
C GLN A 464 -14.45 -26.30 8.86
N VAL A 465 -15.75 -26.47 8.64
CA VAL A 465 -16.69 -25.37 8.43
C VAL A 465 -16.74 -24.57 9.74
N GLY A 466 -15.88 -23.56 9.92
CA GLY A 466 -15.95 -22.77 11.15
C GLY A 466 -14.88 -21.71 11.38
N THR A 467 -13.65 -21.87 10.88
CA THR A 467 -12.57 -20.91 11.16
C THR A 467 -12.75 -19.65 10.33
N ARG A 468 -13.15 -18.56 10.97
CA ARG A 468 -13.29 -17.24 10.37
C ARG A 468 -11.93 -16.52 10.38
N ILE A 469 -11.68 -15.64 9.42
CA ILE A 469 -10.46 -14.80 9.40
C ILE A 469 -10.45 -13.87 10.62
N SER A 470 -11.63 -13.51 11.09
CA SER A 470 -11.85 -12.72 12.30
C SER A 470 -11.59 -13.45 13.63
N ASP A 471 -11.35 -14.77 13.63
CA ASP A 471 -11.14 -15.53 14.87
C ASP A 471 -9.70 -15.41 15.39
N ASP A 472 -9.56 -15.02 16.66
CA ASP A 472 -8.24 -14.85 17.33
C ASP A 472 -7.41 -16.14 17.39
N ALA A 473 -8.05 -17.32 17.42
CA ALA A 473 -7.36 -18.61 17.41
C ALA A 473 -6.50 -18.82 16.15
N LEU A 474 -6.87 -18.18 15.03
CA LEU A 474 -6.14 -18.27 13.77
C LEU A 474 -4.71 -17.73 13.86
N TYR A 475 -4.50 -16.74 14.73
CA TYR A 475 -3.23 -16.05 14.89
C TYR A 475 -2.35 -16.68 15.99
N GLY A 476 -2.83 -17.72 16.68
CA GLY A 476 -2.05 -18.50 17.64
C GLY A 476 -1.07 -19.43 16.93
N VAL A 477 0.18 -18.98 16.74
CA VAL A 477 1.22 -19.71 16.00
C VAL A 477 2.55 -19.68 16.76
N GLN A 478 3.32 -20.77 16.70
CA GLN A 478 4.71 -20.77 17.13
C GLN A 478 5.62 -20.33 15.98
N LEU A 479 6.47 -19.35 16.25
CA LEU A 479 7.35 -18.72 15.27
C LEU A 479 8.81 -19.04 15.59
N GLY A 480 9.58 -19.37 14.57
CA GLY A 480 11.03 -19.55 14.64
C GLY A 480 11.73 -18.36 14.02
N LEU A 481 12.77 -17.87 14.69
CA LEU A 481 13.66 -16.84 14.15
C LEU A 481 14.91 -17.49 13.58
N TYR A 482 15.03 -17.47 12.25
CA TYR A 482 16.08 -18.14 11.49
C TYR A 482 17.10 -17.13 10.96
N VAL A 483 18.38 -17.51 10.94
CA VAL A 483 19.45 -16.79 10.25
C VAL A 483 19.65 -17.40 8.89
N ILE A 484 19.52 -16.59 7.83
CA ILE A 484 19.75 -17.01 6.46
C ILE A 484 21.01 -16.32 5.94
N GLY A 485 22.02 -17.12 5.59
CA GLY A 485 23.25 -16.65 4.96
C GLY A 485 23.07 -16.46 3.46
N TYR A 486 23.67 -15.39 2.93
CA TYR A 486 23.73 -15.12 1.50
C TYR A 486 25.19 -15.11 1.00
N ARG A 487 25.43 -15.79 -0.12
CA ARG A 487 26.71 -15.72 -0.86
C ARG A 487 26.49 -15.93 -2.35
N GLU A 488 27.43 -15.48 -3.16
CA GLU A 488 27.48 -15.77 -4.60
C GLU A 488 28.68 -16.69 -4.86
N TYR A 489 28.43 -17.91 -5.34
CA TYR A 489 29.48 -18.90 -5.54
C TYR A 489 29.45 -19.46 -6.95
N LYS A 490 30.62 -19.85 -7.46
CA LYS A 490 30.77 -20.48 -8.78
C LYS A 490 30.29 -21.92 -8.71
N ASP A 491 29.16 -22.20 -9.32
CA ASP A 491 28.70 -23.55 -9.57
C ASP A 491 29.60 -24.20 -10.63
N ASP A 492 30.41 -25.18 -10.24
CA ASP A 492 31.36 -25.86 -11.15
C ASP A 492 30.66 -26.75 -12.18
N GLU A 493 29.44 -27.22 -11.90
CA GLU A 493 28.66 -28.03 -12.84
C GLU A 493 28.13 -27.18 -13.99
N ILE A 494 27.56 -26.01 -13.68
CA ILE A 494 27.03 -25.09 -14.69
C ILE A 494 28.09 -24.09 -15.18
N LYS A 495 29.26 -24.03 -14.52
CA LYS A 495 30.34 -23.05 -14.76
C LYS A 495 29.83 -21.60 -14.69
N LYS A 496 28.85 -21.33 -13.83
CA LYS A 496 28.25 -20.01 -13.63
C LYS A 496 28.15 -19.71 -12.14
N PHE A 497 28.27 -18.43 -11.79
CA PHE A 497 27.98 -17.99 -10.44
C PHE A 497 26.48 -18.02 -10.17
N ARG A 498 26.10 -18.44 -8.96
CA ARG A 498 24.71 -18.49 -8.51
C ARG A 498 24.57 -17.90 -7.11
N PRO A 499 23.50 -17.16 -6.84
CA PRO A 499 23.15 -16.75 -5.49
C PRO A 499 22.69 -17.96 -4.68
N GLU A 500 23.22 -18.10 -3.47
CA GLU A 500 22.88 -19.16 -2.54
C GLU A 500 22.31 -18.55 -1.26
N HIS A 501 21.14 -19.05 -0.86
CA HIS A 501 20.48 -18.71 0.40
C HIS A 501 20.43 -19.97 1.27
N ARG A 502 21.08 -19.94 2.43
CA ARG A 502 21.16 -21.11 3.31
C ARG A 502 20.73 -20.76 4.73
N THR A 503 19.82 -21.54 5.31
CA THR A 503 19.49 -21.47 6.73
C THR A 503 20.70 -21.95 7.55
N LEU A 504 21.28 -21.07 8.37
CA LEU A 504 22.48 -21.36 9.15
C LEU A 504 22.12 -21.84 10.57
N ALA A 505 21.15 -21.17 11.20
CA ALA A 505 20.77 -21.41 12.58
C ALA A 505 19.34 -20.89 12.88
N ARG A 506 18.72 -21.41 13.94
CA ARG A 506 17.55 -20.82 14.61
C ARG A 506 17.99 -20.21 15.93
N LEU A 507 17.73 -18.92 16.12
CA LEU A 507 18.14 -18.17 17.31
C LEU A 507 17.20 -18.40 18.48
N ALA A 508 15.89 -18.28 18.23
CA ALA A 508 14.87 -18.38 19.25
C ALA A 508 13.53 -18.87 18.66
N THR A 509 12.66 -19.32 19.55
CA THR A 509 11.26 -19.64 19.26
C THR A 509 10.36 -18.71 20.07
N TYR A 510 9.36 -18.14 19.42
CA TYR A 510 8.39 -17.22 20.02
C TYR A 510 6.98 -17.77 19.88
N THR A 511 6.11 -17.41 20.82
CA THR A 511 4.67 -17.65 20.69
C THR A 511 3.99 -16.35 20.30
N ASN A 512 3.22 -16.39 19.23
CA ASN A 512 2.50 -15.23 18.73
C ASN A 512 1.37 -14.86 19.71
N ARG A 513 1.33 -13.61 20.16
CA ARG A 513 0.26 -13.12 21.04
C ARG A 513 -0.99 -12.88 20.22
N ASN A 514 -2.00 -13.72 20.40
CA ASN A 514 -3.20 -13.76 19.57
C ASN A 514 -4.40 -13.00 20.14
N SER A 515 -4.24 -12.26 21.24
CA SER A 515 -5.32 -11.43 21.78
C SER A 515 -5.58 -10.20 20.91
N TYR A 516 -6.83 -9.73 20.91
CA TYR A 516 -7.30 -8.58 20.12
C TYR A 516 -6.38 -7.34 20.17
N GLU A 517 -5.79 -7.01 21.32
CA GLU A 517 -4.89 -5.87 21.47
C GLU A 517 -3.65 -5.93 20.54
N TYR A 518 -3.03 -7.12 20.45
CA TYR A 518 -1.83 -7.36 19.64
C TYR A 518 -2.13 -7.49 18.14
N ARG A 519 -3.39 -7.35 17.75
CA ARG A 519 -3.75 -7.10 16.35
C ARG A 519 -3.29 -5.73 15.90
N TRP A 520 -3.36 -4.74 16.79
CA TRP A 520 -3.10 -3.33 16.49
C TRP A 520 -1.77 -2.85 17.06
N LYS A 521 -1.30 -3.49 18.14
CA LYS A 521 0.02 -3.23 18.72
C LYS A 521 1.04 -4.24 18.20
N PRO A 522 2.27 -3.81 17.87
CA PRO A 522 3.34 -4.74 17.58
C PRO A 522 3.68 -5.56 18.83
N GLN A 523 4.07 -6.81 18.63
CA GLN A 523 4.74 -7.62 19.64
C GLN A 523 6.23 -7.27 19.60
N GLU A 524 6.77 -6.90 20.74
CA GLU A 524 8.17 -6.54 20.91
C GLU A 524 8.85 -7.61 21.77
N GLU A 525 9.94 -8.16 21.27
CA GLU A 525 10.77 -9.12 21.99
C GLU A 525 12.25 -8.71 21.88
N VAL A 526 13.10 -9.36 22.68
CA VAL A 526 14.55 -9.13 22.65
C VAL A 526 15.25 -10.45 22.34
N ILE A 527 16.20 -10.41 21.41
CA ILE A 527 17.03 -11.55 21.01
C ILE A 527 18.39 -11.42 21.67
N ASN A 528 18.85 -12.51 22.30
CA ASN A 528 20.23 -12.61 22.77
C ASN A 528 21.10 -13.27 21.68
N LEU A 529 21.94 -12.48 21.02
CA LEU A 529 22.83 -12.95 19.93
C LEU A 529 23.94 -13.90 20.39
N ASN A 530 24.14 -14.06 21.71
CA ASN A 530 25.09 -15.01 22.26
C ASN A 530 24.52 -16.44 22.38
N GLN A 531 23.23 -16.61 22.08
CA GLN A 531 22.54 -17.88 22.19
C GLN A 531 22.03 -18.32 20.82
N VAL A 532 22.33 -19.57 20.48
CA VAL A 532 21.77 -20.22 19.31
C VAL A 532 20.99 -21.44 19.78
N GLN A 533 19.67 -21.42 19.57
CA GLN A 533 18.79 -22.52 19.97
C GLN A 533 19.08 -23.79 19.17
N GLN A 534 19.31 -23.67 17.86
CA GLN A 534 19.59 -24.82 16.99
C GLN A 534 20.49 -24.40 15.82
N TRP A 535 21.54 -25.20 15.57
CA TRP A 535 22.38 -25.07 14.38
C TRP A 535 21.89 -26.00 13.27
N TYR A 536 21.90 -25.52 12.03
CA TYR A 536 21.64 -26.32 10.83
C TYR A 536 22.92 -26.61 10.02
N LEU A 537 24.05 -26.06 10.48
CA LEU A 537 25.39 -26.38 9.97
C LEU A 537 26.00 -27.50 10.81
N THR A 538 26.68 -28.43 10.14
CA THR A 538 27.56 -29.39 10.81
C THR A 538 28.76 -28.69 11.47
N ASP A 539 29.42 -29.34 12.42
CA ASP A 539 30.60 -28.77 13.09
C ASP A 539 31.66 -28.33 12.08
N TRP A 540 31.97 -29.16 11.09
CA TRP A 540 32.92 -28.82 10.04
C TRP A 540 32.51 -27.59 9.21
N GLU A 541 31.23 -27.48 8.87
CA GLU A 541 30.71 -26.33 8.12
C GLU A 541 30.73 -25.05 8.94
N ARG A 542 30.53 -25.13 10.26
CA ARG A 542 30.71 -23.98 11.16
C ARG A 542 32.15 -23.47 11.14
N TRP A 543 33.12 -24.37 11.05
CA TRP A 543 34.54 -24.01 11.00
C TRP A 543 35.02 -23.50 9.65
N ASN A 544 34.46 -23.99 8.54
CA ASN A 544 35.03 -23.71 7.20
C ASN A 544 34.07 -22.91 6.31
N THR A 545 32.78 -23.16 6.41
CA THR A 545 31.77 -22.61 5.49
C THR A 545 31.10 -21.36 6.04
N LEU A 546 30.88 -21.25 7.35
CA LEU A 546 30.20 -20.12 7.98
C LEU A 546 30.83 -18.77 7.59
N TYR A 547 32.16 -18.69 7.58
CA TYR A 547 32.91 -17.48 7.25
C TYR A 547 32.78 -17.05 5.78
N THR A 548 32.28 -17.93 4.90
CA THR A 548 31.98 -17.56 3.50
C THR A 548 30.69 -16.72 3.40
N TYR A 549 29.79 -16.81 4.38
CA TYR A 549 28.59 -15.98 4.46
C TYR A 549 28.90 -14.69 5.21
N ARG A 550 29.32 -13.66 4.45
CA ARG A 550 29.69 -12.34 5.00
C ARG A 550 28.44 -11.52 5.39
N VAL A 551 27.34 -11.73 4.67
CA VAL A 551 26.05 -11.03 4.84
C VAL A 551 24.92 -12.06 4.86
N GLY A 552 23.82 -11.72 5.54
CA GLY A 552 22.61 -12.52 5.59
C GLY A 552 21.41 -11.67 5.98
N TYR A 553 20.33 -12.31 6.37
CA TYR A 553 19.14 -11.67 6.92
C TYR A 553 18.46 -12.62 7.89
N LEU A 554 17.61 -12.08 8.78
CA LEU A 554 16.77 -12.90 9.64
C LEU A 554 15.43 -13.16 8.95
N LYS A 555 14.86 -14.33 9.20
CA LYS A 555 13.50 -14.70 8.79
C LYS A 555 12.71 -15.16 10.00
N LEU A 556 11.58 -14.52 10.27
CA LEU A 556 10.60 -14.98 11.26
C LEU A 556 9.49 -15.73 10.52
N ALA A 557 9.32 -17.01 10.81
CA ALA A 557 8.35 -17.86 10.12
C ALA A 557 7.71 -18.88 11.07
N PRO A 558 6.48 -19.36 10.78
CA PRO A 558 5.86 -20.46 11.51
C PRO A 558 6.75 -21.73 11.52
N ILE A 559 6.82 -22.40 12.67
CA ILE A 559 7.58 -23.65 12.82
C ILE A 559 6.71 -24.83 12.37
N ARG A 560 7.27 -25.71 11.55
CA ARG A 560 6.66 -27.01 11.25
C ARG A 560 6.97 -27.99 12.40
N PRO A 561 6.02 -28.86 12.81
CA PRO A 561 6.25 -29.84 13.87
C PRO A 561 7.49 -30.74 13.68
N ASN A 562 7.95 -30.93 12.43
CA ASN A 562 9.11 -31.78 12.06
C ASN A 562 10.25 -31.00 11.37
N ASP A 563 10.46 -29.72 11.71
CA ASP A 563 11.53 -28.89 11.12
C ASP A 563 12.94 -29.25 11.65
N LEU A 564 13.43 -30.44 11.28
CA LEU A 564 14.76 -30.92 11.68
C LEU A 564 15.89 -30.37 10.81
N ASN A 565 15.62 -30.12 9.51
CA ASN A 565 16.67 -29.80 8.54
C ASN A 565 16.70 -28.32 8.12
N GLY A 566 15.67 -27.50 8.42
CA GLY A 566 15.67 -26.06 8.14
C GLY A 566 15.75 -25.67 6.66
N THR A 567 15.53 -26.62 5.74
CA THR A 567 15.72 -26.44 4.29
C THR A 567 14.54 -25.75 3.60
N GLU A 568 13.31 -25.95 4.09
CA GLU A 568 12.10 -25.35 3.54
C GLU A 568 11.31 -24.64 4.63
N LEU A 569 11.65 -23.37 4.86
CA LEU A 569 10.96 -22.52 5.82
C LEU A 569 9.61 -22.07 5.25
N LEU A 570 8.57 -22.04 6.11
CA LEU A 570 7.26 -21.51 5.74
C LEU A 570 7.33 -20.02 5.41
N SER A 571 6.26 -19.50 4.83
CA SER A 571 6.13 -18.09 4.52
C SER A 571 6.23 -17.23 5.79
N GLY A 572 6.93 -16.09 5.70
CA GLY A 572 7.19 -15.26 6.86
C GLY A 572 7.73 -13.88 6.51
N LEU A 573 8.20 -13.17 7.54
CA LEU A 573 8.78 -11.83 7.40
C LEU A 573 10.30 -11.93 7.42
N VAL A 574 10.96 -11.13 6.58
CA VAL A 574 12.42 -11.05 6.49
C VAL A 574 12.93 -9.68 6.89
N THR A 575 14.16 -9.58 7.37
CA THR A 575 14.80 -8.30 7.68
C THR A 575 15.50 -7.71 6.46
N ALA A 576 15.93 -6.46 6.58
CA ALA A 576 16.98 -5.94 5.71
C ALA A 576 18.30 -6.75 5.90
N PRO A 577 19.22 -6.71 4.93
CA PRO A 577 20.48 -7.45 5.03
C PRO A 577 21.33 -6.96 6.21
N ILE A 578 21.85 -7.90 6.98
CA ILE A 578 22.71 -7.66 8.15
C ILE A 578 24.06 -8.36 7.98
N SER A 579 25.08 -7.82 8.63
CA SER A 579 26.36 -8.50 8.74
C SER A 579 26.24 -9.72 9.63
N LEU A 580 26.93 -10.80 9.27
CA LEU A 580 26.97 -12.04 10.07
C LEU A 580 28.23 -12.13 10.95
N HIS A 581 28.97 -11.03 11.13
CA HIS A 581 30.23 -11.04 11.89
C HIS A 581 30.06 -11.42 13.37
N TRP A 582 28.88 -11.20 13.93
CA TRP A 582 28.56 -11.62 15.30
C TRP A 582 28.44 -13.14 15.48
N LEU A 583 28.33 -13.91 14.38
CA LEU A 583 28.42 -15.37 14.40
C LEU A 583 29.87 -15.88 14.30
N TRP A 584 30.83 -15.01 13.99
CA TRP A 584 32.24 -15.40 13.90
C TRP A 584 32.81 -15.51 15.31
N SER A 585 33.12 -16.73 15.73
CA SER A 585 33.72 -17.02 17.03
C SER A 585 35.05 -17.77 16.89
N PRO A 586 35.95 -17.64 17.88
CA PRO A 586 37.13 -18.49 18.02
C PRO A 586 36.75 -19.92 18.44
N GLU A 587 37.75 -20.82 18.47
CA GLU A 587 37.59 -22.28 18.54
C GLU A 587 36.77 -22.83 19.73
N ASP A 588 36.64 -22.07 20.81
CA ASP A 588 36.14 -22.57 22.10
C ASP A 588 34.77 -22.00 22.53
N ASP A 589 34.17 -21.12 21.73
CA ASP A 589 33.01 -20.36 22.18
C ASP A 589 31.70 -21.09 21.87
N ARG A 590 31.18 -21.81 22.87
CA ARG A 590 29.86 -22.42 22.81
C ARG A 590 28.83 -21.28 22.93
N PHE A 591 28.02 -21.05 21.89
CA PHE A 591 26.80 -20.20 21.89
C PHE A 591 25.70 -20.68 22.87
N GLY A 592 26.08 -21.14 24.05
CA GLY A 592 25.23 -21.61 25.15
C GLY A 592 25.47 -20.87 26.47
N GLN A 593 26.36 -19.86 26.52
CA GLN A 593 26.56 -19.01 27.68
C GLN A 593 25.73 -17.72 27.58
N THR A 594 25.08 -17.30 28.67
CA THR A 594 24.24 -16.09 28.72
C THR A 594 25.04 -14.79 28.76
N THR A 595 26.29 -14.86 29.23
CA THR A 595 27.14 -13.69 29.52
C THR A 595 28.60 -14.00 29.26
N PHE A 596 29.20 -13.28 28.31
CA PHE A 596 30.65 -13.28 28.10
C PHE A 596 31.36 -12.36 29.08
N SER A 597 32.47 -12.83 29.65
CA SER A 597 33.44 -12.03 30.39
C SER A 597 34.04 -10.94 29.50
N GLN A 598 34.60 -9.88 30.10
CA GLN A 598 35.22 -8.80 29.32
C GLN A 598 36.37 -9.30 28.45
N GLN A 599 37.16 -10.26 28.96
CA GLN A 599 38.27 -10.87 28.24
C GLN A 599 37.82 -11.67 27.01
N GLU A 600 36.72 -12.43 27.10
CA GLU A 600 36.15 -13.15 25.95
C GLU A 600 35.62 -12.18 24.89
N ARG A 601 35.01 -11.06 25.29
CA ARG A 601 34.55 -10.03 24.34
C ARG A 601 35.72 -9.39 23.60
N ASP A 602 36.81 -9.10 24.29
CA ASP A 602 38.02 -8.54 23.69
C ASP A 602 38.65 -9.54 22.71
N GLN A 603 38.73 -10.82 23.08
CA GLN A 603 39.21 -11.90 22.20
C GLN A 603 38.33 -12.05 20.94
N ARG A 604 37.00 -12.01 21.07
CA ARG A 604 36.10 -12.05 19.90
C ARG A 604 36.29 -10.83 19.00
N THR A 605 36.45 -9.65 19.59
CA THR A 605 36.67 -8.40 18.84
C THR A 605 37.97 -8.48 18.03
N GLU A 606 39.06 -8.94 18.66
CA GLU A 606 40.34 -9.16 18.00
C GLU A 606 40.25 -10.24 16.91
N PHE A 607 39.52 -11.32 17.19
CA PHE A 607 39.29 -12.40 16.21
C PHE A 607 38.54 -11.88 14.97
N VAL A 608 37.46 -11.12 15.17
CA VAL A 608 36.71 -10.50 14.07
C VAL A 608 37.60 -9.53 13.28
N SER A 609 38.41 -8.72 13.96
CA SER A 609 39.35 -7.79 13.29
C SER A 609 40.35 -8.55 12.42
N ARG A 610 40.98 -9.61 12.95
CA ARG A 610 41.91 -10.46 12.19
C ARG A 610 41.23 -11.15 11.01
N LYS A 611 40.05 -11.75 11.22
CA LYS A 611 39.32 -12.42 10.15
C LYS A 611 38.83 -11.46 9.07
N ALA A 612 38.36 -10.27 9.45
CA ALA A 612 37.98 -9.23 8.51
C ALA A 612 39.17 -8.75 7.68
N LYS A 613 40.38 -8.70 8.26
CA LYS A 613 41.61 -8.39 7.54
C LYS A 613 41.94 -9.43 6.47
N GLU A 614 41.84 -10.72 6.81
CA GLU A 614 41.99 -11.83 5.85
C GLU A 614 40.98 -11.68 4.70
N MET A 615 39.69 -11.54 5.01
CA MET A 615 38.62 -11.40 4.00
C MET A 615 38.74 -10.13 3.14
N CYS A 616 39.23 -9.02 3.71
CA CYS A 616 39.48 -7.79 2.96
C CYS A 616 40.60 -7.98 1.93
N HIS A 617 41.66 -8.73 2.28
CA HIS A 617 42.71 -9.09 1.34
C HIS A 617 42.19 -9.99 0.22
N ASP A 618 41.44 -11.04 0.57
CA ASP A 618 40.85 -11.94 -0.42
C ASP A 618 39.93 -11.19 -1.39
N TRP A 619 39.05 -10.32 -0.87
CA TRP A 619 38.19 -9.47 -1.71
C TRP A 619 39.00 -8.53 -2.63
N TYR A 620 40.09 -7.93 -2.14
CA TYR A 620 40.90 -7.02 -2.93
C TYR A 620 41.57 -7.71 -4.12
N ASP A 621 41.95 -8.98 -3.95
CA ASP A 621 42.53 -9.82 -4.99
C ASP A 621 41.45 -10.34 -5.95
N GLU A 622 40.30 -10.80 -5.43
CA GLU A 622 39.13 -11.21 -6.20
C GLU A 622 38.61 -10.08 -7.11
N ASP A 623 38.36 -8.89 -6.55
CA ASP A 623 37.87 -7.73 -7.30
C ASP A 623 38.90 -7.24 -8.33
N GLY A 624 40.18 -7.43 -8.03
CA GLY A 624 41.29 -7.10 -8.92
C GLY A 624 41.44 -8.01 -10.14
N ALA A 625 40.96 -9.25 -10.06
CA ALA A 625 40.94 -10.17 -11.17
C ALA A 625 39.79 -9.87 -12.17
N LEU A 626 38.80 -9.08 -11.75
CA LEU A 626 37.66 -8.69 -12.58
C LEU A 626 37.98 -7.46 -13.46
N PHE A 627 37.12 -7.21 -14.44
CA PHE A 627 37.26 -6.04 -15.30
C PHE A 627 37.16 -4.73 -14.49
N ASN A 628 38.01 -3.77 -14.84
CA ASN A 628 38.00 -2.45 -14.23
C ASN A 628 36.80 -1.63 -14.72
N PHE A 629 35.79 -1.55 -13.87
CA PHE A 629 34.52 -0.87 -14.17
C PHE A 629 34.51 0.64 -13.90
N ILE A 630 35.55 1.15 -13.23
CA ILE A 630 35.64 2.57 -12.85
C ILE A 630 35.63 3.48 -14.07
N ARG A 631 36.27 3.05 -15.15
CA ARG A 631 36.26 3.78 -16.42
C ARG A 631 34.84 3.99 -16.92
N ASP A 632 34.03 2.94 -16.92
CA ASP A 632 32.66 3.01 -17.45
C ASP A 632 31.77 3.83 -16.51
N THR A 633 31.95 3.72 -15.19
CA THR A 633 31.20 4.54 -14.22
C THR A 633 31.51 6.02 -14.30
N GLU A 634 32.78 6.39 -14.51
CA GLU A 634 33.17 7.81 -14.60
C GLU A 634 32.81 8.39 -15.96
N THR A 635 33.07 7.69 -17.07
CA THR A 635 32.81 8.23 -18.42
C THR A 635 31.33 8.31 -18.75
N ASN A 636 30.51 7.33 -18.33
CA ASN A 636 29.11 7.26 -18.72
C ASN A 636 28.14 7.77 -17.64
N SER A 637 28.59 7.88 -16.38
CA SER A 637 27.77 8.33 -15.25
C SER A 637 28.60 9.08 -14.19
N SER A 638 29.47 10.00 -14.63
CA SER A 638 30.21 10.89 -13.71
C SER A 638 29.26 11.63 -12.76
N CYS A 639 29.64 11.72 -11.49
CA CYS A 639 28.82 12.41 -10.50
C CYS A 639 28.71 13.91 -10.80
N PRO A 640 27.55 14.53 -10.61
CA PRO A 640 27.43 15.98 -10.64
C PRO A 640 28.38 16.63 -9.62
N CYS A 641 29.03 17.74 -9.97
CA CYS A 641 30.02 18.38 -9.11
C CYS A 641 29.40 19.00 -7.84
N VAL A 642 28.15 19.45 -7.92
CA VAL A 642 27.41 20.04 -6.78
C VAL A 642 26.03 19.43 -6.63
N GLU A 643 25.51 19.43 -5.40
CA GLU A 643 24.23 18.80 -5.05
C GLU A 643 23.05 19.36 -5.85
N THR A 644 23.05 20.67 -6.15
CA THR A 644 22.00 21.32 -6.93
C THR A 644 21.91 20.78 -8.35
N GLN A 645 23.04 20.37 -8.95
CA GLN A 645 23.05 19.71 -10.25
C GLN A 645 22.43 18.33 -10.16
N ALA A 646 22.78 17.53 -9.14
CA ALA A 646 22.19 16.21 -8.92
C ALA A 646 20.68 16.26 -8.69
N ARG A 647 20.20 17.29 -7.99
CA ARG A 647 18.78 17.52 -7.76
C ARG A 647 18.00 17.86 -9.04
N LEU A 648 18.65 18.51 -10.01
CA LEU A 648 18.03 18.88 -11.29
C LEU A 648 18.14 17.74 -12.33
N ASP A 649 19.16 16.89 -12.24
CA ASP A 649 19.43 15.78 -13.15
C ASP A 649 18.64 14.50 -12.79
N LEU A 650 17.33 14.66 -12.65
CA LEU A 650 16.40 13.57 -12.36
C LEU A 650 16.27 12.65 -13.57
N GLY A 651 16.38 11.34 -13.32
CA GLY A 651 16.27 10.30 -14.35
C GLY A 651 17.61 9.68 -14.73
N ARG A 652 18.72 10.44 -14.65
CA ARG A 652 20.07 9.84 -14.60
C ARG A 652 20.47 9.54 -13.17
N PHE A 653 20.16 10.45 -12.26
CA PHE A 653 20.35 10.28 -10.84
C PHE A 653 19.02 10.29 -10.10
N MET A 654 19.00 9.61 -8.96
CA MET A 654 17.88 9.61 -8.02
C MET A 654 18.40 9.75 -6.59
N PRO A 655 17.61 10.32 -5.66
CA PRO A 655 17.95 10.34 -4.24
C PRO A 655 18.32 8.95 -3.72
N HIS A 656 19.44 8.83 -3.01
CA HIS A 656 19.89 7.54 -2.47
C HIS A 656 18.95 7.10 -1.33
N PRO A 657 18.37 5.89 -1.36
CA PRO A 657 17.30 5.50 -0.44
C PRO A 657 17.74 5.36 1.01
N ARG A 658 19.05 5.30 1.31
CA ARG A 658 19.60 5.21 2.68
C ARG A 658 20.34 6.47 3.14
N CYS A 659 20.43 7.49 2.31
CA CYS A 659 21.13 8.72 2.66
C CYS A 659 20.64 9.85 1.76
N SER A 660 19.40 10.30 1.99
CA SER A 660 18.88 11.49 1.33
C SER A 660 17.80 12.18 2.14
N GLN A 661 17.85 13.51 2.15
CA GLN A 661 16.87 14.37 2.82
C GLN A 661 15.50 14.40 2.13
N THR A 662 15.41 13.90 0.90
CA THR A 662 14.12 13.73 0.21
C THR A 662 13.22 12.75 0.96
N PHE A 663 13.80 11.81 1.70
CA PHE A 663 13.09 10.87 2.55
C PHE A 663 13.09 11.38 4.01
N ARG A 664 11.91 11.61 4.59
CA ARG A 664 11.71 12.35 5.86
C ARG A 664 12.43 11.78 7.10
N ASP A 665 12.82 10.50 7.08
CA ASP A 665 13.32 9.77 8.27
C ASP A 665 14.73 9.17 8.11
N ILE A 666 15.56 9.71 7.19
CA ILE A 666 16.82 9.07 6.83
C ILE A 666 18.02 9.93 7.17
N THR A 667 18.75 9.53 8.22
CA THR A 667 20.09 10.05 8.53
C THR A 667 21.15 9.24 7.80
N CYS A 668 22.12 9.91 7.19
CA CYS A 668 23.28 9.32 6.49
C CYS A 668 24.28 8.62 7.42
N THR A 669 23.83 7.61 8.17
CA THR A 669 24.63 6.96 9.22
C THR A 669 25.84 6.20 8.68
N THR A 670 25.72 5.62 7.48
CA THR A 670 26.81 4.87 6.84
C THR A 670 27.75 5.75 6.04
N VAL A 671 27.28 6.92 5.57
CA VAL A 671 28.04 7.87 4.75
C VAL A 671 28.41 9.08 5.62
N ILE A 672 29.41 8.88 6.47
CA ILE A 672 29.81 9.87 7.47
C ILE A 672 30.30 11.15 6.78
N GLY A 673 29.74 12.30 7.18
CA GLY A 673 30.10 13.61 6.63
C GLY A 673 29.26 14.05 5.43
N SER A 674 28.42 13.18 4.87
CA SER A 674 27.48 13.57 3.83
C SER A 674 26.19 14.14 4.42
N LYS A 675 25.65 15.17 3.77
CA LYS A 675 24.32 15.71 4.05
C LYS A 675 23.26 15.06 3.18
N ASN A 676 23.61 14.77 1.92
CA ASN A 676 22.70 14.19 0.93
C ASN A 676 23.48 13.36 -0.09
N CYS A 677 22.95 12.22 -0.49
CA CYS A 677 23.50 11.37 -1.55
C CYS A 677 22.46 11.09 -2.63
N TYR A 678 22.98 10.89 -3.83
CA TYR A 678 22.27 10.49 -5.02
C TYR A 678 22.95 9.26 -5.60
N MET A 679 22.24 8.47 -6.37
CA MET A 679 22.79 7.33 -7.07
C MET A 679 22.26 7.25 -8.49
N SER A 680 22.91 6.48 -9.36
CA SER A 680 22.40 6.24 -10.71
C SER A 680 20.99 5.66 -10.66
N ALA A 681 20.06 6.21 -11.44
CA ALA A 681 18.67 5.77 -11.46
C ALA A 681 18.46 4.42 -12.20
N GLN A 682 19.49 3.97 -12.90
CA GLN A 682 19.54 2.69 -13.59
C GLN A 682 20.97 2.15 -13.61
N ASN A 683 21.12 0.91 -14.05
CA ASN A 683 22.40 0.33 -14.44
C ASN A 683 23.15 1.25 -15.42
N ILE A 684 24.45 1.42 -15.19
CA ILE A 684 25.29 2.20 -16.09
C ILE A 684 25.45 1.43 -17.39
N TYR A 685 25.31 2.10 -18.53
CA TYR A 685 25.54 1.49 -19.83
C TYR A 685 27.02 1.58 -20.18
N GLY A 686 27.60 0.46 -20.63
CA GLY A 686 28.94 0.41 -21.19
C GLY A 686 28.90 0.62 -22.70
N SER A 687 30.01 1.07 -23.29
CA SER A 687 30.19 1.19 -24.73
C SER A 687 31.42 0.38 -25.15
N TYR A 688 31.29 -0.43 -26.22
CA TYR A 688 32.44 -1.12 -26.79
C TYR A 688 33.29 -0.11 -27.56
N ALA A 689 34.48 0.20 -27.05
CA ALA A 689 35.54 0.72 -27.89
C ALA A 689 36.05 -0.45 -28.76
N GLY A 690 35.69 -0.46 -30.05
CA GLY A 690 36.26 -1.42 -30.99
C GLY A 690 37.79 -1.33 -31.04
N LYS A 691 38.46 -2.33 -31.62
CA LYS A 691 39.94 -2.37 -31.81
C LYS A 691 40.47 -1.31 -32.82
N GLY A 692 39.71 -0.27 -33.14
CA GLY A 692 40.06 0.75 -34.13
C GLY A 692 40.34 2.10 -33.48
N ASN A 693 41.35 2.81 -33.97
CA ASN A 693 41.78 4.14 -33.50
C ASN A 693 40.81 5.29 -33.88
N THR A 694 39.55 5.00 -34.17
CA THR A 694 38.54 6.00 -34.59
C THR A 694 37.47 6.13 -33.51
N PHE A 695 37.51 7.25 -32.78
CA PHE A 695 36.58 7.63 -31.70
C PHE A 695 35.25 8.18 -32.25
N ASP A 696 34.59 7.47 -33.16
CA ASP A 696 33.22 7.83 -33.55
C ASP A 696 32.21 7.16 -32.63
N ASN A 697 31.89 7.86 -31.54
CA ASN A 697 31.01 7.44 -30.43
C ASN A 697 29.54 7.18 -30.84
N MET A 698 29.15 7.50 -32.09
CA MET A 698 27.75 7.44 -32.53
C MET A 698 27.27 6.03 -32.93
N ASP A 699 28.19 5.11 -33.28
CA ASP A 699 27.83 3.76 -33.79
C ASP A 699 28.19 2.60 -32.82
N THR A 700 28.64 2.90 -31.59
CA THR A 700 28.95 1.84 -30.62
C THR A 700 27.68 1.33 -29.94
N SER A 701 27.43 0.02 -30.04
CA SER A 701 26.31 -0.61 -29.34
C SER A 701 26.52 -0.50 -27.83
N ARG A 702 25.74 0.36 -27.18
CA ARG A 702 25.65 0.40 -25.71
C ARG A 702 25.06 -0.90 -25.19
N PHE A 703 25.64 -1.43 -24.11
CA PHE A 703 25.13 -2.60 -23.40
C PHE A 703 24.96 -2.28 -21.92
N MET A 704 23.98 -2.91 -21.27
CA MET A 704 23.73 -2.72 -19.84
C MET A 704 24.82 -3.43 -19.04
N THR A 705 25.44 -2.73 -18.09
CA THR A 705 26.39 -3.34 -17.14
C THR A 705 25.71 -3.65 -15.82
N HIS A 706 26.44 -4.23 -14.86
CA HIS A 706 25.96 -4.41 -13.49
C HIS A 706 26.25 -3.20 -12.59
N TYR A 707 26.88 -2.15 -13.11
CA TYR A 707 27.48 -1.11 -12.28
C TYR A 707 26.47 -0.04 -11.87
N GLY A 708 26.69 0.52 -10.69
CA GLY A 708 26.00 1.70 -10.17
C GLY A 708 26.98 2.82 -9.84
N GLN A 709 26.47 4.04 -9.70
CA GLN A 709 27.25 5.18 -9.19
C GLN A 709 26.57 5.75 -7.96
N VAL A 710 27.35 6.13 -6.94
CA VAL A 710 26.84 6.85 -5.75
C VAL A 710 27.62 8.14 -5.57
N CYS A 711 26.88 9.25 -5.53
CA CYS A 711 27.38 10.62 -5.43
C CYS A 711 26.92 11.23 -4.12
N CYS A 712 27.86 11.57 -3.24
CA CYS A 712 27.54 12.11 -1.92
C CYS A 712 28.12 13.50 -1.74
N TYR A 713 27.33 14.39 -1.16
CA TYR A 713 27.63 15.79 -1.01
C TYR A 713 27.75 16.16 0.47
N ASP A 714 28.72 17.02 0.77
CA ASP A 714 28.93 17.56 2.12
C ASP A 714 27.85 18.57 2.50
N GLU A 715 27.98 19.21 3.68
CA GLU A 715 27.02 20.20 4.15
C GLU A 715 26.90 21.43 3.23
N ALA A 716 28.00 21.80 2.55
CA ALA A 716 28.06 22.90 1.62
C ALA A 716 27.58 22.52 0.20
N GLY A 717 27.25 21.24 -0.03
CA GLY A 717 26.74 20.74 -1.30
C GLY A 717 27.83 20.39 -2.32
N TYR A 718 29.08 20.24 -1.90
CA TYR A 718 30.19 19.83 -2.78
C TYR A 718 30.38 18.31 -2.78
N LEU A 719 30.75 17.77 -3.94
CA LEU A 719 31.00 16.34 -4.10
C LEU A 719 32.17 15.89 -3.20
N MET A 720 31.88 14.94 -2.34
CA MET A 720 32.86 14.34 -1.43
C MET A 720 33.77 13.38 -2.20
N GLN A 721 35.08 13.47 -1.99
CA GLN A 721 36.04 12.63 -2.71
C GLN A 721 36.80 11.66 -1.80
N THR A 722 37.36 10.58 -2.33
CA THR A 722 38.18 9.60 -1.59
C THR A 722 39.56 10.07 -1.13
N PRO A 723 40.28 10.96 -1.84
CA PRO A 723 41.64 11.34 -1.43
C PRO A 723 41.75 12.08 -0.11
N TYR A 724 40.72 12.82 0.33
CA TYR A 724 40.81 13.49 1.64
C TYR A 724 40.50 12.56 2.81
N GLN A 725 40.03 11.32 2.57
CA GLN A 725 39.56 10.41 3.62
C GLN A 725 40.61 10.19 4.72
N PRO A 726 41.92 10.06 4.44
CA PRO A 726 42.94 9.92 5.48
C PRO A 726 43.17 11.19 6.31
N VAL A 727 42.76 12.36 5.80
CA VAL A 727 43.11 13.68 6.34
C VAL A 727 41.95 14.30 7.11
N ILE A 728 40.73 14.19 6.60
CA ILE A 728 39.55 14.83 7.20
C ILE A 728 38.86 13.84 8.12
N LYS A 729 38.80 14.21 9.39
CA LYS A 729 38.04 13.52 10.43
C LYS A 729 36.85 14.39 10.80
N THR A 730 35.63 13.92 10.57
CA THR A 730 34.42 14.61 11.01
C THR A 730 34.25 14.51 12.52
N GLN A 731 34.73 13.41 13.11
CA GLN A 731 34.82 13.18 14.55
C GLN A 731 36.19 12.56 14.87
N LYS A 732 36.66 12.69 16.11
CA LYS A 732 38.00 12.21 16.52
C LYS A 732 38.25 10.74 16.16
N GLU A 733 37.19 9.92 16.19
CA GLU A 733 37.19 8.49 15.88
C GLU A 733 36.87 8.14 14.42
N TYR A 734 36.24 9.03 13.64
CA TYR A 734 35.69 8.69 12.33
C TYR A 734 36.17 9.64 11.22
N PHE A 735 36.77 9.03 10.19
CA PHE A 735 37.00 9.69 8.91
C PHE A 735 35.68 9.84 8.15
N TYR A 736 35.57 10.88 7.34
CA TYR A 736 34.43 11.00 6.44
C TYR A 736 34.45 9.89 5.38
N ASN A 737 33.29 9.55 4.85
CA ASN A 737 33.06 8.50 3.88
C ASN A 737 32.38 9.10 2.64
N PRO A 738 33.07 9.27 1.50
CA PRO A 738 32.45 9.74 0.26
C PRO A 738 31.59 8.66 -0.39
N GLY A 739 30.78 9.08 -1.38
CA GLY A 739 30.14 8.14 -2.30
C GLY A 739 31.17 7.45 -3.19
N TYR A 740 30.89 6.21 -3.58
CA TYR A 740 31.75 5.41 -4.43
C TYR A 740 30.95 4.61 -5.46
N PRO A 741 31.53 4.26 -6.61
CA PRO A 741 30.89 3.43 -7.61
C PRO A 741 30.65 2.02 -7.08
N LEU A 742 29.58 1.38 -7.52
CA LEU A 742 29.16 0.05 -7.09
C LEU A 742 29.36 -0.92 -8.23
N ARG A 743 29.98 -2.08 -7.96
CA ARG A 743 30.10 -3.14 -8.97
C ARG A 743 28.76 -3.82 -9.22
N ALA A 744 27.93 -3.95 -8.18
CA ALA A 744 26.55 -4.40 -8.30
C ALA A 744 25.58 -3.24 -8.03
N TYR A 745 24.67 -3.01 -8.96
CA TYR A 745 23.66 -1.98 -8.85
C TYR A 745 22.70 -2.29 -7.68
N GLU A 746 22.31 -1.28 -6.90
CA GLU A 746 21.47 -1.45 -5.70
C GLU A 746 20.16 -2.18 -5.99
N PHE A 747 19.54 -1.91 -7.14
CA PHE A 747 18.30 -2.57 -7.56
C PHE A 747 18.52 -3.78 -8.46
N GLY A 748 19.74 -4.29 -8.55
CA GLY A 748 20.07 -5.49 -9.30
C GLY A 748 20.01 -5.29 -10.81
N THR A 749 20.37 -6.33 -11.55
CA THR A 749 20.46 -6.29 -13.01
C THR A 749 19.69 -7.48 -13.59
N PRO A 750 18.79 -7.28 -14.57
CA PRO A 750 18.17 -8.40 -15.26
C PRO A 750 19.22 -9.37 -15.83
N PRO A 751 19.08 -10.70 -15.66
CA PRO A 751 17.90 -11.44 -15.19
C PRO A 751 17.83 -11.77 -13.68
N TYR A 752 18.59 -11.08 -12.81
CA TYR A 752 18.50 -11.17 -11.33
C TYR A 752 18.86 -12.54 -10.72
N MET A 753 19.61 -13.39 -11.43
CA MET A 753 19.88 -14.78 -11.01
C MET A 753 21.37 -15.14 -11.00
N GLY A 754 22.25 -14.22 -11.38
CA GLY A 754 23.69 -14.40 -11.44
C GLY A 754 24.47 -13.56 -10.45
N GLN A 755 25.79 -13.53 -10.64
CA GLN A 755 26.71 -12.69 -9.89
C GLN A 755 26.43 -11.21 -10.17
N PHE A 756 26.45 -10.37 -9.14
CA PHE A 756 26.17 -8.92 -9.25
C PHE A 756 24.73 -8.55 -9.66
N GLU A 757 23.83 -9.52 -9.80
CA GLU A 757 22.51 -9.30 -10.38
C GLU A 757 21.39 -9.18 -9.35
N VAL A 758 21.53 -9.75 -8.14
CA VAL A 758 20.45 -9.84 -7.15
C VAL A 758 20.21 -8.49 -6.47
N PRO A 759 18.99 -7.91 -6.56
CA PRO A 759 18.68 -6.60 -5.99
C PRO A 759 18.95 -6.56 -4.47
N GLY A 760 19.60 -5.52 -3.98
CA GLY A 760 19.94 -5.34 -2.58
C GLY A 760 20.96 -6.34 -2.02
N LEU A 761 20.96 -7.62 -2.39
CA LEU A 761 21.89 -8.60 -1.80
C LEU A 761 23.26 -8.59 -2.49
N SER A 762 23.31 -8.46 -3.82
CA SER A 762 24.58 -8.44 -4.55
C SER A 762 25.44 -7.23 -4.21
N VAL A 763 24.83 -6.05 -4.05
CA VAL A 763 25.55 -4.83 -3.65
C VAL A 763 26.07 -4.94 -2.21
N PHE A 764 25.32 -5.58 -1.31
CA PHE A 764 25.80 -5.84 0.04
C PHE A 764 26.98 -6.82 0.03
N HIS A 765 26.92 -7.87 -0.78
CA HIS A 765 27.98 -8.86 -0.88
C HIS A 765 29.28 -8.30 -1.49
N ASN A 766 29.17 -7.54 -2.59
CA ASN A 766 30.31 -7.15 -3.42
C ASN A 766 30.86 -5.74 -3.14
N ASP A 767 30.08 -4.85 -2.51
CA ASP A 767 30.45 -3.45 -2.32
C ASP A 767 30.34 -3.00 -0.85
N TYR A 768 29.18 -3.15 -0.19
CA TYR A 768 29.03 -2.65 1.19
C TYR A 768 29.76 -3.49 2.24
N MET A 769 29.63 -4.81 2.21
CA MET A 769 30.29 -5.66 3.19
C MET A 769 31.83 -5.55 3.09
N PRO A 770 32.45 -5.51 1.90
CA PRO A 770 33.87 -5.20 1.76
C PRO A 770 34.29 -3.85 2.36
N TYR A 771 33.45 -2.81 2.25
CA TYR A 771 33.68 -1.55 2.96
C TYR A 771 33.76 -1.80 4.47
N PHE A 772 32.80 -2.51 5.08
CA PHE A 772 32.85 -2.78 6.52
C PHE A 772 34.06 -3.63 6.92
N LEU A 773 34.37 -4.67 6.16
CA LEU A 773 35.54 -5.53 6.37
C LEU A 773 36.84 -4.71 6.38
N CYS A 774 37.08 -3.91 5.33
CA CYS A 774 38.33 -3.17 5.15
C CYS A 774 38.44 -1.90 6.00
N CYS A 775 37.33 -1.16 6.16
CA CYS A 775 37.33 0.16 6.79
C CYS A 775 36.93 0.19 8.25
N LYS A 776 36.04 -0.71 8.67
CA LYS A 776 35.43 -0.67 10.01
C LYS A 776 35.93 -1.79 10.90
N PHE A 777 36.10 -3.00 10.36
CA PHE A 777 36.42 -4.17 11.17
C PHE A 777 37.94 -4.44 11.26
N ALA A 778 38.70 -4.25 10.18
CA ALA A 778 40.11 -4.65 10.08
C ALA A 778 41.17 -3.61 10.51
N ASP A 779 40.79 -2.59 11.30
CA ASP A 779 41.66 -1.48 11.77
C ASP A 779 42.57 -0.85 10.69
N PHE A 780 42.08 0.23 10.05
CA PHE A 780 42.84 1.13 9.16
C PHE A 780 43.36 0.55 7.81
N ARG A 781 42.59 -0.33 7.14
CA ARG A 781 42.85 -0.74 5.74
C ARG A 781 41.92 -0.11 4.69
N CYS A 782 41.26 1.00 5.01
CA CYS A 782 40.38 1.72 4.07
C CYS A 782 41.00 2.05 2.71
N GLN A 783 42.31 2.29 2.67
CA GLN A 783 43.02 2.64 1.44
C GLN A 783 42.87 1.54 0.37
N MET A 784 42.90 0.26 0.78
CA MET A 784 42.71 -0.87 -0.14
C MET A 784 41.32 -0.85 -0.78
N PHE A 785 40.30 -0.52 0.01
CA PHE A 785 38.93 -0.41 -0.50
C PHE A 785 38.82 0.73 -1.52
N TYR A 786 39.25 1.94 -1.17
CA TYR A 786 39.14 3.10 -2.07
C TYR A 786 40.06 3.03 -3.30
N TRP A 787 41.12 2.22 -3.28
CA TRP A 787 41.87 1.89 -4.49
C TRP A 787 41.03 1.13 -5.52
N ARG A 788 40.13 0.25 -5.06
CA ARG A 788 39.19 -0.48 -5.93
C ARG A 788 37.87 0.26 -6.14
N ARG A 789 37.55 1.22 -5.27
CA ARG A 789 36.29 1.98 -5.24
C ARG A 789 36.55 3.50 -5.08
N PRO A 790 37.30 4.14 -6.00
CA PRO A 790 37.52 5.57 -5.93
C PRO A 790 36.22 6.33 -6.22
N SER A 791 35.95 7.39 -5.45
CA SER A 791 34.84 8.33 -5.73
C SER A 791 34.96 8.95 -7.11
N SER A 792 33.83 9.31 -7.71
CA SER A 792 33.82 10.12 -8.94
C SER A 792 34.48 11.49 -8.73
N ALA A 793 35.13 12.00 -9.79
CA ALA A 793 35.81 13.28 -9.78
C ALA A 793 35.00 14.41 -10.46
N CYS A 794 33.80 14.11 -10.96
CA CYS A 794 32.91 15.01 -11.72
C CYS A 794 33.49 15.57 -13.03
N GLN A 795 34.64 15.07 -13.49
CA GLN A 795 35.37 15.64 -14.62
C GLN A 795 34.66 15.43 -15.96
N GLU A 796 33.94 14.31 -16.10
CA GLU A 796 33.18 13.96 -17.29
C GLU A 796 31.67 14.31 -17.16
N TYR A 797 31.28 14.96 -16.05
CA TYR A 797 29.88 15.32 -15.84
C TYR A 797 29.45 16.44 -16.79
N GLN A 798 28.45 16.14 -17.63
CA GLN A 798 27.80 17.11 -18.50
C GLN A 798 26.39 17.43 -17.95
N PRO A 799 26.13 18.69 -17.53
CA PRO A 799 24.82 19.08 -17.02
C PRO A 799 23.76 18.89 -18.11
N PRO A 800 22.54 18.45 -17.74
CA PRO A 800 21.46 18.32 -18.70
C PRO A 800 21.10 19.71 -19.26
N ALA A 801 20.77 19.77 -20.55
CA ALA A 801 20.27 20.99 -21.14
C ALA A 801 18.89 21.31 -20.57
N THR A 802 18.67 22.56 -20.16
CA THR A 802 17.43 22.99 -19.50
C THR A 802 16.62 23.88 -20.43
N GLY A 803 15.34 23.55 -20.62
CA GLY A 803 14.35 24.46 -21.19
C GLY A 803 13.73 25.34 -20.10
N GLN A 804 13.45 26.60 -20.39
CA GLN A 804 12.82 27.52 -19.45
C GLN A 804 11.68 28.29 -20.13
N VAL A 805 10.58 28.50 -19.39
CA VAL A 805 9.58 29.51 -19.76
C VAL A 805 9.55 30.61 -18.73
N SER A 806 9.57 31.87 -19.19
CA SER A 806 9.58 33.03 -18.31
C SER A 806 8.61 34.12 -18.78
N GLY A 807 7.93 34.74 -17.81
CA GLY A 807 7.01 35.85 -18.07
C GLY A 807 5.88 35.49 -19.05
N ALA A 808 5.60 36.42 -19.97
CA ALA A 808 4.60 36.27 -21.03
C ALA A 808 5.17 35.48 -22.22
N GLY A 809 5.23 34.16 -22.07
CA GLY A 809 5.48 33.26 -23.20
C GLY A 809 6.88 33.36 -23.82
N VAL A 810 7.90 33.73 -23.05
CA VAL A 810 9.30 33.64 -23.50
C VAL A 810 9.80 32.24 -23.22
N PHE A 811 10.00 31.46 -24.27
CA PHE A 811 10.51 30.09 -24.22
C PHE A 811 11.99 30.08 -24.61
N ASN A 812 12.80 29.45 -23.78
CA ASN A 812 14.14 28.98 -24.11
C ASN A 812 14.04 27.45 -24.22
N THR A 813 14.30 26.88 -25.39
CA THR A 813 14.26 25.43 -25.61
C THR A 813 15.50 24.75 -25.06
N ILE A 814 15.43 23.42 -24.96
CA ILE A 814 16.56 22.56 -24.59
C ILE A 814 17.69 22.67 -25.63
N ASP A 815 17.36 22.97 -26.89
CA ASP A 815 18.32 23.20 -27.98
C ASP A 815 18.88 24.64 -28.00
N ASN A 816 18.60 25.43 -26.95
CA ASN A 816 19.03 26.81 -26.78
C ASN A 816 18.43 27.82 -27.79
N ASP A 817 17.29 27.48 -28.39
CA ASP A 817 16.51 28.43 -29.19
C ASP A 817 15.61 29.26 -28.30
N LYS A 818 15.56 30.56 -28.58
CA LYS A 818 14.70 31.50 -27.88
C LYS A 818 13.56 31.95 -28.78
N PHE A 819 12.33 31.66 -28.37
CA PHE A 819 11.15 32.17 -29.05
C PHE A 819 10.18 32.86 -28.08
N ILE A 820 9.52 33.89 -28.59
CA ILE A 820 8.45 34.57 -27.89
C ILE A 820 7.15 34.13 -28.53
N PHE A 821 6.33 33.44 -27.77
CA PHE A 821 5.10 32.85 -28.26
C PHE A 821 4.00 33.03 -27.21
N ASN A 822 2.93 33.71 -27.58
CA ASN A 822 1.89 34.14 -26.63
C ASN A 822 0.47 33.73 -27.04
N GLU A 823 0.33 32.87 -28.04
CA GLU A 823 -0.99 32.44 -28.48
C GLU A 823 -1.57 31.34 -27.57
N PRO A 824 -2.88 31.37 -27.29
CA PRO A 824 -3.53 30.32 -26.52
C PRO A 824 -3.71 29.06 -27.36
N GLY A 825 -3.53 27.89 -26.75
CA GLY A 825 -3.63 26.61 -27.43
C GLY A 825 -2.88 25.50 -26.72
N VAL A 826 -2.84 24.33 -27.36
CA VAL A 826 -2.03 23.19 -26.92
C VAL A 826 -0.89 23.01 -27.93
N TYR A 827 0.35 23.07 -27.45
CA TYR A 827 1.55 23.05 -28.27
C TYR A 827 2.47 21.91 -27.84
N ASN A 828 3.24 21.37 -28.79
CA ASN A 828 4.29 20.39 -28.47
C ASN A 828 5.53 21.16 -28.02
N PHE A 829 5.93 20.99 -26.77
CA PHE A 829 7.11 21.63 -26.19
C PHE A 829 8.37 20.78 -26.38
N LEU A 830 8.24 19.46 -26.30
CA LEU A 830 9.30 18.51 -26.61
C LEU A 830 8.73 17.37 -27.47
N TYR A 831 9.41 17.05 -28.58
CA TYR A 831 9.08 15.92 -29.42
C TYR A 831 10.35 15.14 -29.76
N ILE A 832 10.45 13.93 -29.24
CA ILE A 832 11.51 12.99 -29.56
C ILE A 832 10.87 11.85 -30.36
N PRO A 833 11.25 11.64 -31.63
CA PRO A 833 10.67 10.60 -32.45
C PRO A 833 11.04 9.21 -31.93
N LYS A 834 10.15 8.24 -32.14
CA LYS A 834 10.44 6.83 -31.87
C LYS A 834 11.64 6.36 -32.70
N THR A 835 12.60 5.70 -32.06
CA THR A 835 13.66 4.98 -32.74
C THR A 835 13.55 3.47 -32.46
N VAL A 836 14.48 2.68 -32.99
CA VAL A 836 14.58 1.24 -32.67
C VAL A 836 14.85 1.03 -31.17
N ARG A 837 15.51 1.98 -30.49
CA ARG A 837 15.96 1.84 -29.09
C ARG A 837 15.27 2.79 -28.11
N THR A 838 14.58 3.82 -28.58
CA THR A 838 13.93 4.84 -27.72
C THR A 838 12.44 4.98 -28.08
N PRO A 839 11.55 5.05 -27.08
CA PRO A 839 10.14 5.33 -27.34
C PRO A 839 9.94 6.76 -27.86
N GLU A 840 8.78 7.02 -28.46
CA GLU A 840 8.35 8.38 -28.76
C GLU A 840 8.09 9.12 -27.44
N VAL A 841 8.65 10.31 -27.28
CA VAL A 841 8.35 11.19 -26.14
C VAL A 841 7.75 12.48 -26.67
N ARG A 842 6.51 12.76 -26.28
CA ARG A 842 5.80 14.01 -26.61
C ARG A 842 5.35 14.70 -25.34
N VAL A 843 5.96 15.85 -25.03
CA VAL A 843 5.52 16.73 -23.94
C VAL A 843 4.73 17.87 -24.54
N GLN A 844 3.47 18.02 -24.11
CA GLN A 844 2.59 19.09 -24.56
C GLN A 844 2.41 20.13 -23.46
N VAL A 845 2.34 21.39 -23.85
CA VAL A 845 2.06 22.52 -22.97
C VAL A 845 0.76 23.17 -23.41
N ARG A 846 -0.11 23.44 -22.45
CA ARG A 846 -1.33 24.22 -22.67
C ARG A 846 -1.08 25.67 -22.23
N MET A 847 -1.40 26.59 -23.12
CA MET A 847 -1.32 28.03 -22.89
C MET A 847 -2.72 28.63 -22.91
N GLU A 848 -3.06 29.41 -21.88
CA GLU A 848 -4.34 30.10 -21.77
C GLU A 848 -4.16 31.55 -21.31
N ARG A 849 -5.11 32.42 -21.65
CA ARG A 849 -5.02 33.84 -21.29
C ARG A 849 -5.61 34.07 -19.89
N TYR A 850 -5.05 35.05 -19.16
CA TYR A 850 -5.44 35.31 -17.78
C TYR A 850 -6.93 35.71 -17.67
N PRO A 851 -7.70 35.10 -16.75
CA PRO A 851 -9.09 35.50 -16.50
C PRO A 851 -9.15 36.95 -15.97
N ASN A 852 -10.06 37.77 -16.49
CA ASN A 852 -10.29 39.12 -16.01
C ASN A 852 -11.02 39.10 -14.66
N ARG A 853 -10.26 39.09 -13.56
CA ARG A 853 -10.79 39.06 -12.17
C ARG A 853 -11.61 40.29 -11.75
N LYS A 854 -11.72 41.32 -12.61
CA LYS A 854 -12.61 42.47 -12.38
C LYS A 854 -14.04 42.23 -12.86
N VAL A 855 -14.28 41.14 -13.59
CA VAL A 855 -15.60 40.73 -14.06
C VAL A 855 -16.14 39.67 -13.10
N ASP A 856 -17.40 39.83 -12.69
CA ASP A 856 -18.07 38.87 -11.82
C ASP A 856 -18.30 37.54 -12.56
N PHE A 857 -17.61 36.48 -12.12
CA PHE A 857 -17.72 35.14 -12.67
C PHE A 857 -19.12 34.52 -12.47
N GLY A 858 -19.97 35.08 -11.61
CA GLY A 858 -21.36 34.65 -11.41
C GLY A 858 -22.27 34.91 -12.62
N LEU A 859 -21.84 35.72 -13.59
CA LEU A 859 -22.59 36.05 -14.82
C LEU A 859 -22.15 35.23 -16.04
N LEU A 860 -21.20 34.30 -15.87
CA LEU A 860 -20.64 33.45 -16.93
C LEU A 860 -21.76 32.62 -17.59
N GLY A 861 -21.98 32.83 -18.89
CA GLY A 861 -22.98 32.10 -19.68
C GLY A 861 -24.39 32.71 -19.75
N ARG A 862 -24.67 33.85 -19.10
CA ARG A 862 -25.96 34.57 -19.25
C ARG A 862 -25.92 35.76 -20.22
N TYR A 863 -24.87 36.59 -20.20
CA TYR A 863 -24.78 37.81 -21.02
C TYR A 863 -23.37 38.19 -21.52
N ILE A 864 -22.34 37.43 -21.17
CA ILE A 864 -20.94 37.76 -21.50
C ILE A 864 -20.28 36.54 -22.14
N SER A 865 -19.59 36.75 -23.27
CA SER A 865 -18.87 35.71 -23.99
C SER A 865 -17.54 35.38 -23.31
N GLN A 866 -17.04 34.13 -23.46
CA GLN A 866 -15.77 33.72 -22.85
C GLN A 866 -14.57 34.59 -23.30
N ALA A 867 -14.64 35.19 -24.49
CA ALA A 867 -13.62 36.11 -24.98
C ALA A 867 -13.53 37.43 -24.19
N GLU A 868 -14.64 37.88 -23.58
CA GLU A 868 -14.74 39.13 -22.81
C GLU A 868 -14.37 38.92 -21.32
N LEU A 869 -14.25 37.67 -20.89
CA LEU A 869 -13.87 37.26 -19.53
C LEU A 869 -12.36 37.12 -19.34
N VAL A 870 -11.59 37.45 -20.36
CA VAL A 870 -10.14 37.38 -20.41
C VAL A 870 -9.60 38.80 -20.48
N GLN A 871 -8.55 39.15 -19.73
CA GLN A 871 -7.97 40.48 -19.92
C GLN A 871 -7.43 40.61 -21.36
N PRO A 872 -7.51 41.79 -21.99
CA PRO A 872 -6.79 42.09 -23.23
C PRO A 872 -5.28 42.25 -22.97
N THR A 873 -4.70 41.40 -22.13
CA THR A 873 -3.26 41.27 -21.99
C THR A 873 -2.79 40.32 -23.08
N ASN A 874 -1.80 40.74 -23.87
CA ASN A 874 -1.14 39.90 -24.90
C ASN A 874 -0.30 38.76 -24.31
N ALA A 875 -0.54 38.38 -23.06
CA ALA A 875 0.25 37.41 -22.31
C ALA A 875 -0.61 36.19 -21.95
N THR A 876 -0.16 35.02 -22.34
CA THR A 876 -0.73 33.72 -21.93
C THR A 876 0.09 33.13 -20.78
N VAL A 877 -0.57 32.34 -19.94
CA VAL A 877 0.00 31.59 -18.83
C VAL A 877 0.03 30.11 -19.18
N ILE A 878 1.07 29.43 -18.72
CA ILE A 878 1.17 27.96 -18.79
C ILE A 878 0.41 27.38 -17.59
N THR A 879 -0.54 26.48 -17.89
CA THR A 879 -1.32 25.74 -16.90
C THR A 879 -1.02 24.26 -16.91
#